data_AF-A0A2D7HI44-F1
#
_entry.id   AF-A0A2D7HI44-F1
#
_cell.length_a   1.000
_cell.length_b   1.000
_cell.length_c   1.000
_cell.angle_alpha   90.00
_cell.angle_beta   90.00
_cell.angle_gamma   90.00
#
_symmetry.space_group_name_H-M   'P 1'
#
loop_
_entity.id
_entity.type
_entity.pdbx_description
1 polymer ?
#
loop_
_entity_poly.entity_id
_entity_poly.type
_entity_poly.pdbx_seq_one_letter_code
_entity_poly.pdbx_strand_id
1 'polypeptide(L)'
;MLAMAQKVLLIGWDAADWKVIHELMDAGKMPTLEGLVKRGSMGNLRTLRPALSPMLWTSIATGKRPFKHGITGFYEPSPDGKSILPMTNLSRSTKAIWNIFNQNQLRSLVVGWWPSHPAEPIDGVMVSDLFHKAPLKPSDQWPLQSGCVHPASMLAELQSLRIHPSEIMAEDVLSFVPHAVDIDQASDGRLSSVMKITAECSSIQAAATHLLEHEPWDFAAVYYDAIDHYSHGFMRYRAPQQSFVKDDEYRLYRHVVDMGYIYHDMMLKQLLVHADDQTTVMLISDHGFHSDHLRPSRIPSEAAGPVVEHRDYGIIVAAGPQIRSDHLIHGANLLDVTPTLLQLSGLPVGQDMDGRVLTELFVDEPKVKMIESWEEVSGNSGEHAAGCEISIEDSKTRIDQLVALGYIDEPDSDSSKAVEECRRELNYNLARSYIDAELHGYAAPMLLALYEKYPLEFRFGIQLAACFIVLEKQVDLKLLVDDMNDRWRKSAQVAKERLREVAQIVKERRKMLQVIEAFGQADQDLTPAVVEPSGRRRLLSSHEQQEVQKLRSISRGSTEALDFLAASVAAMEGDHEHSLRLLEKAETSNSQGVMLNFQMSNVYMKLGRFLDAKEVLLKGLEQDETHVRSLVALSRCHVKLGSFAEALEYARRAIGLQYQCPLAHYYVARAQRASGQFAAAIPSLEIALSQNPNFAEAHTELASLYSRGENTHELAAKHTVLAEELIAENVAAKQGDPAVTFNPSSIQQISAEMPSWNHNEGNSNLEKSLGQPISDTSEHREADEPAEVVVVSGLPRSGTSMMMQMLAAGGAPIFTDGNREADENNRRGYLEADLVKTLAKNNTWVRDCDGKVVKVVAPLLQFLPQSVRFKVVFMTRPVAQVVKSQSRMLCRLGNGDSREDDRQMEISLRHEKQTALALLSYHQVQILQVEYANAVAQPVKTAGAVAEFLELPLDEIAMAEAVEPQLHRER
;
A
#
# COMPACT_ATOMS: atom_id res chain seq x y z
N MET A 1 -44.51 -14.44 27.00
CA MET A 1 -44.42 -14.12 25.57
C MET A 1 -42.99 -13.70 25.30
N LEU A 2 -42.25 -14.45 24.48
CA LEU A 2 -40.99 -13.96 23.93
C LEU A 2 -41.33 -12.69 23.15
N ALA A 3 -40.67 -11.57 23.45
CA ALA A 3 -40.76 -10.39 22.61
C ALA A 3 -40.37 -10.82 21.19
N MET A 4 -41.17 -10.50 20.17
CA MET A 4 -40.80 -10.82 18.79
C MET A 4 -39.46 -10.16 18.49
N ALA A 5 -38.51 -10.92 17.93
CA ALA A 5 -37.22 -10.38 17.50
C ALA A 5 -37.47 -9.24 16.50
N GLN A 6 -36.88 -8.08 16.74
CA GLN A 6 -37.03 -6.94 15.84
C GLN A 6 -36.17 -7.12 14.60
N LYS A 7 -36.70 -6.68 13.46
CA LYS A 7 -35.92 -6.63 12.23
C LYS A 7 -34.82 -5.59 12.33
N VAL A 8 -33.63 -5.92 11.84
CA VAL A 8 -32.50 -4.99 11.83
C VAL A 8 -31.88 -4.90 10.43
N LEU A 9 -31.80 -3.69 9.89
CA LEU A 9 -31.07 -3.36 8.68
C LEU A 9 -29.76 -2.63 9.05
N LEU A 10 -28.64 -3.32 8.89
CA LEU A 10 -27.29 -2.80 9.06
C LEU A 10 -26.71 -2.36 7.71
N ILE A 11 -26.25 -1.12 7.62
CA ILE A 11 -25.67 -0.54 6.42
C ILE A 11 -24.24 -0.09 6.76
N GLY A 12 -23.27 -0.60 6.01
CA GLY A 12 -21.87 -0.21 6.10
C GLY A 12 -21.50 0.70 4.93
N TRP A 13 -21.06 1.92 5.21
CA TRP A 13 -20.38 2.78 4.24
C TRP A 13 -18.90 2.83 4.61
N ASP A 14 -18.03 2.24 3.80
CA ASP A 14 -16.59 2.25 4.04
C ASP A 14 -16.06 3.69 3.93
N ALA A 15 -15.36 4.12 4.99
CA ALA A 15 -14.71 5.42 5.10
C ALA A 15 -15.60 6.69 5.07
N ALA A 16 -16.89 6.58 5.42
CA ALA A 16 -17.75 7.75 5.57
C ALA A 16 -17.39 8.61 6.79
N ASP A 17 -17.35 9.94 6.62
CA ASP A 17 -16.90 10.89 7.63
C ASP A 17 -17.89 12.05 7.88
N TRP A 18 -18.13 12.38 9.15
CA TRP A 18 -19.03 13.46 9.56
C TRP A 18 -18.64 14.84 9.03
N LYS A 19 -17.36 15.14 8.80
CA LYS A 19 -16.92 16.45 8.24
C LYS A 19 -17.48 16.67 6.83
N VAL A 20 -17.49 15.62 6.01
CA VAL A 20 -18.07 15.70 4.66
C VAL A 20 -19.60 15.70 4.75
N ILE A 21 -20.16 14.81 5.56
CA ILE A 21 -21.61 14.66 5.70
C ILE A 21 -22.27 15.94 6.23
N HIS A 22 -21.73 16.56 7.27
CA HIS A 22 -22.29 17.79 7.83
C HIS A 22 -22.29 18.93 6.81
N GLU A 23 -21.19 19.14 6.08
CA GLU A 23 -21.13 20.15 5.01
C GLU A 23 -22.21 19.92 3.93
N LEU A 24 -22.46 18.66 3.56
CA LEU A 24 -23.45 18.30 2.55
C LEU A 24 -24.89 18.35 3.08
N MET A 25 -25.14 17.94 4.33
CA MET A 25 -26.44 18.06 5.00
C MET A 25 -26.82 19.53 5.16
N ASP A 26 -25.91 20.38 5.65
CA ASP A 26 -26.13 21.82 5.81
C ASP A 26 -26.41 22.50 4.46
N ALA A 27 -25.85 21.99 3.37
CA ALA A 27 -26.13 22.41 2.01
C ALA A 27 -27.43 21.82 1.40
N GLY A 28 -28.17 20.99 2.15
CA GLY A 28 -29.40 20.33 1.69
C GLY A 28 -29.20 19.22 0.66
N LYS A 29 -27.99 18.66 0.57
CA LYS A 29 -27.60 17.66 -0.45
C LYS A 29 -27.69 16.21 0.02
N MET A 30 -27.88 15.97 1.32
CA MET A 30 -28.09 14.64 1.91
C MET A 30 -29.38 14.59 2.75
N PRO A 31 -30.56 14.85 2.14
CA PRO A 31 -31.81 14.95 2.89
C PRO A 31 -32.26 13.62 3.52
N THR A 32 -31.84 12.48 2.96
CA THR A 32 -32.27 11.17 3.47
C THR A 32 -31.56 10.85 4.78
N LEU A 33 -30.24 10.99 4.80
CA LEU A 33 -29.43 10.82 5.99
C LEU A 33 -29.78 11.86 7.05
N GLU A 34 -29.99 13.12 6.66
CA GLU A 34 -30.46 14.16 7.58
C GLU A 34 -31.78 13.76 8.25
N GLY A 35 -32.73 13.21 7.48
CA GLY A 35 -33.99 12.70 8.02
C GLY A 35 -33.82 11.52 8.97
N LEU A 36 -32.87 10.62 8.69
CA LEU A 36 -32.53 9.48 9.56
C LEU A 36 -31.90 9.95 10.88
N VAL A 37 -30.99 10.93 10.82
CA VAL A 37 -30.38 11.56 11.99
C VAL A 37 -31.42 12.24 12.88
N LYS A 38 -32.30 13.06 12.30
CA LYS A 38 -33.34 13.81 13.05
C LYS A 38 -34.29 12.92 13.84
N ARG A 39 -34.61 11.73 13.31
CA ARG A 39 -35.53 10.78 13.97
C ARG A 39 -34.81 9.72 14.81
N GLY A 40 -33.49 9.71 14.80
CA GLY A 40 -32.67 8.67 15.42
C GLY A 40 -31.59 9.23 16.33
N SER A 41 -30.58 8.41 16.57
CA SER A 41 -29.35 8.77 17.28
C SER A 41 -28.18 8.81 16.32
N MET A 42 -27.24 9.72 16.51
CA MET A 42 -26.00 9.82 15.71
C MET A 42 -24.77 9.96 16.60
N GLY A 43 -23.60 9.59 16.10
CA GLY A 43 -22.33 9.82 16.80
C GLY A 43 -21.11 9.39 16.01
N ASN A 44 -19.94 9.62 16.59
CA ASN A 44 -18.68 9.11 16.06
C ASN A 44 -18.55 7.62 16.39
N LEU A 45 -18.04 6.83 15.43
CA LEU A 45 -17.65 5.46 15.65
C LEU A 45 -16.12 5.36 15.56
N ARG A 46 -15.44 5.15 16.68
CA ARG A 46 -13.98 5.07 16.72
C ARG A 46 -13.48 3.81 16.01
N THR A 47 -12.45 3.96 15.18
CA THR A 47 -11.76 2.88 14.49
C THR A 47 -10.82 2.06 15.40
N LEU A 48 -10.31 0.95 14.89
CA LEU A 48 -9.25 0.15 15.51
C LEU A 48 -7.92 0.37 14.77
N ARG A 49 -6.79 0.10 15.44
CA ARG A 49 -5.46 0.18 14.81
C ARG A 49 -4.80 -1.21 14.72
N PRO A 50 -4.19 -1.56 13.56
CA PRO A 50 -4.12 -0.80 12.32
C PRO A 50 -5.49 -0.73 11.60
N ALA A 51 -5.75 0.36 10.89
CA ALA A 51 -7.00 0.59 10.17
C ALA A 51 -6.99 -0.13 8.83
N LEU A 52 -7.02 -1.47 8.86
CA LEU A 52 -7.10 -2.31 7.66
C LEU A 52 -8.51 -2.85 7.53
N SER A 53 -9.22 -2.54 6.45
CA SER A 53 -10.62 -2.94 6.21
C SER A 53 -10.95 -4.40 6.54
N PRO A 54 -10.16 -5.43 6.15
CA PRO A 54 -10.46 -6.82 6.55
C PRO A 54 -10.47 -7.02 8.07
N MET A 55 -9.59 -6.34 8.82
CA MET A 55 -9.56 -6.39 10.28
C MET A 55 -10.76 -5.65 10.87
N LEU A 56 -11.07 -4.45 10.35
CA LEU A 56 -12.12 -3.58 10.88
C LEU A 56 -13.52 -4.17 10.67
N TRP A 57 -13.88 -4.56 9.45
CA TRP A 57 -15.20 -5.11 9.14
C TRP A 57 -15.44 -6.50 9.74
N THR A 58 -14.38 -7.29 9.94
CA THR A 58 -14.47 -8.53 10.73
C THR A 58 -14.68 -8.23 12.22
N SER A 59 -14.00 -7.22 12.77
CA SER A 59 -14.20 -6.79 14.17
C SER A 59 -15.63 -6.28 14.40
N ILE A 60 -16.21 -5.53 13.45
CA ILE A 60 -17.61 -5.11 13.47
C ILE A 60 -18.54 -6.33 13.49
N ALA A 61 -18.32 -7.30 12.61
CA ALA A 61 -19.18 -8.48 12.46
C ALA A 61 -19.07 -9.51 13.60
N THR A 62 -18.00 -9.46 14.40
CA THR A 62 -17.75 -10.42 15.48
C THR A 62 -17.82 -9.81 16.87
N GLY A 63 -17.69 -8.48 16.99
CA GLY A 63 -17.52 -7.80 18.28
C GLY A 63 -16.19 -8.13 18.98
N LYS A 64 -15.21 -8.67 18.23
CA LYS A 64 -13.92 -9.16 18.74
C LYS A 64 -12.78 -8.47 18.02
N ARG A 65 -11.62 -8.39 18.68
CA ARG A 65 -10.39 -7.84 18.08
C ARG A 65 -9.68 -8.83 17.16
N PRO A 66 -8.76 -8.35 16.30
CA PRO A 66 -7.96 -9.18 15.39
C PRO A 66 -7.26 -10.38 16.00
N PHE A 67 -6.67 -10.21 17.17
CA PHE A 67 -6.00 -11.32 17.88
C PHE A 67 -6.96 -12.40 18.40
N LYS A 68 -8.28 -12.18 18.38
CA LYS A 68 -9.30 -13.18 18.72
C LYS A 68 -9.96 -13.81 17.48
N HIS A 69 -10.24 -13.01 16.44
CA HIS A 69 -10.93 -13.50 15.23
C HIS A 69 -9.99 -13.97 14.10
N GLY A 70 -8.67 -13.85 14.24
CA GLY A 70 -7.66 -14.43 13.34
C GLY A 70 -7.31 -13.59 12.11
N ILE A 71 -8.26 -12.81 11.58
CA ILE A 71 -8.03 -11.87 10.46
C ILE A 71 -7.05 -10.75 10.88
N THR A 72 -5.85 -10.74 10.31
CA THR A 72 -4.74 -9.83 10.70
C THR A 72 -4.09 -9.11 9.52
N GLY A 73 -4.65 -9.20 8.32
CA GLY A 73 -4.15 -8.52 7.12
C GLY A 73 -5.00 -8.78 5.88
N PHE A 74 -4.42 -8.54 4.70
CA PHE A 74 -5.08 -8.75 3.40
C PHE A 74 -4.77 -10.13 2.77
N TYR A 75 -3.71 -10.79 3.23
CA TYR A 75 -3.21 -12.07 2.71
C TYR A 75 -2.54 -12.87 3.83
N GLU A 76 -2.44 -14.18 3.65
CA GLU A 76 -1.84 -15.12 4.60
C GLU A 76 -1.01 -16.19 3.90
N PRO A 77 -0.09 -16.87 4.60
CA PRO A 77 0.57 -18.05 4.06
C PRO A 77 -0.46 -19.16 3.81
N SER A 78 -0.30 -19.91 2.71
CA SER A 78 -1.07 -21.14 2.49
C SER A 78 -0.86 -22.14 3.64
N PRO A 79 -1.81 -23.06 3.91
CA PRO A 79 -1.68 -24.04 4.98
C PRO A 79 -0.39 -24.89 4.91
N ASP A 80 0.13 -25.13 3.71
CA ASP A 80 1.40 -25.84 3.48
C ASP A 80 2.65 -24.95 3.59
N GLY A 81 2.47 -23.64 3.74
CA GLY A 81 3.52 -22.64 3.92
C GLY A 81 4.35 -22.34 2.67
N LYS A 82 3.88 -22.71 1.47
CA LYS A 82 4.66 -22.58 0.22
C LYS A 82 4.28 -21.40 -0.66
N SER A 83 3.13 -20.80 -0.43
CA SER A 83 2.58 -19.70 -1.21
C SER A 83 1.80 -18.74 -0.32
N ILE A 84 1.33 -17.63 -0.87
CA ILE A 84 0.41 -16.72 -0.20
C ILE A 84 -0.99 -16.85 -0.79
N LEU A 85 -2.00 -16.70 0.04
CA LEU A 85 -3.42 -16.70 -0.31
C LEU A 85 -4.04 -15.38 0.14
N PRO A 86 -5.06 -14.86 -0.55
CA PRO A 86 -5.82 -13.74 -0.03
C PRO A 86 -6.55 -14.15 1.25
N MET A 87 -6.62 -13.23 2.21
CA MET A 87 -7.34 -13.46 3.45
C MET A 87 -8.85 -13.35 3.21
N THR A 88 -9.61 -14.32 3.70
CA THR A 88 -11.05 -14.44 3.43
C THR A 88 -11.85 -14.75 4.69
N ASN A 89 -13.16 -15.00 4.57
CA ASN A 89 -13.95 -15.46 5.71
C ASN A 89 -13.50 -16.84 6.24
N LEU A 90 -12.85 -17.67 5.42
CA LEU A 90 -12.31 -18.98 5.84
C LEU A 90 -11.14 -18.83 6.82
N SER A 91 -10.47 -17.69 6.81
CA SER A 91 -9.39 -17.35 7.72
C SER A 91 -9.91 -16.90 9.10
N ARG A 92 -11.22 -16.67 9.26
CA ARG A 92 -11.84 -16.20 10.50
C ARG A 92 -12.01 -17.36 11.48
N SER A 93 -11.56 -17.17 12.72
CA SER A 93 -11.59 -18.21 13.76
C SER A 93 -12.78 -18.11 14.73
N THR A 94 -13.74 -17.21 14.46
CA THR A 94 -14.88 -16.91 15.35
C THR A 94 -16.14 -16.67 14.56
N LYS A 95 -17.30 -16.97 15.16
CA LYS A 95 -18.61 -16.70 14.53
C LYS A 95 -18.83 -15.21 14.29
N ALA A 96 -19.29 -14.86 13.10
CA ALA A 96 -19.85 -13.55 12.81
C ALA A 96 -21.33 -13.48 13.25
N ILE A 97 -21.90 -12.28 13.30
CA ILE A 97 -23.26 -12.04 13.78
C ILE A 97 -24.31 -12.85 13.01
N TRP A 98 -24.18 -12.97 11.68
CA TRP A 98 -25.09 -13.78 10.87
C TRP A 98 -24.95 -15.28 11.17
N ASN A 99 -23.78 -15.76 11.61
CA ASN A 99 -23.63 -17.14 12.05
C ASN A 99 -24.38 -17.37 13.37
N ILE A 100 -24.29 -16.43 14.31
CA ILE A 100 -25.02 -16.47 15.58
C ILE A 100 -26.53 -16.41 15.33
N PHE A 101 -26.98 -15.55 14.42
CA PHE A 101 -28.38 -15.46 14.02
C PHE A 101 -28.88 -16.75 13.36
N ASN A 102 -28.07 -17.37 12.50
CA ASN A 102 -28.38 -18.66 11.91
C ASN A 102 -28.58 -19.76 12.98
N GLN A 103 -27.72 -19.82 14.00
CA GLN A 103 -27.87 -20.77 15.12
C GLN A 103 -29.18 -20.58 15.89
N ASN A 104 -29.72 -19.35 15.87
CA ASN A 104 -30.96 -18.98 16.54
C ASN A 104 -32.17 -18.90 15.59
N GLN A 105 -32.06 -19.50 14.39
CA GLN A 105 -33.16 -19.58 13.40
C GLN A 105 -33.66 -18.20 12.94
N LEU A 106 -32.78 -17.19 12.94
CA LEU A 106 -33.03 -15.88 12.38
C LEU A 106 -32.46 -15.80 10.97
N ARG A 107 -33.28 -15.36 10.02
CA ARG A 107 -32.89 -15.30 8.60
C ARG A 107 -32.09 -14.05 8.29
N SER A 108 -30.96 -14.25 7.62
CA SER A 108 -30.02 -13.17 7.31
C SER A 108 -29.86 -12.94 5.80
N LEU A 109 -29.92 -11.67 5.38
CA LEU A 109 -29.45 -11.21 4.08
C LEU A 109 -28.10 -10.52 4.27
N VAL A 110 -27.05 -10.98 3.61
CA VAL A 110 -25.71 -10.37 3.72
C VAL A 110 -25.19 -10.06 2.32
N VAL A 111 -24.99 -8.78 2.01
CA VAL A 111 -24.66 -8.32 0.66
C VAL A 111 -23.38 -7.48 0.67
N GLY A 112 -22.36 -7.98 -0.04
CA GLY A 112 -21.09 -7.30 -0.25
C GLY A 112 -20.13 -7.27 0.94
N TRP A 113 -20.53 -7.76 2.12
CA TRP A 113 -19.77 -7.61 3.36
C TRP A 113 -18.32 -8.08 3.24
N TRP A 114 -17.34 -7.29 3.69
CA TRP A 114 -15.93 -7.63 3.51
C TRP A 114 -15.30 -8.22 4.80
N PRO A 115 -14.56 -9.34 4.74
CA PRO A 115 -14.58 -10.38 3.70
C PRO A 115 -15.74 -11.37 3.95
N SER A 116 -16.44 -11.78 2.88
CA SER A 116 -17.55 -12.77 2.93
C SER A 116 -17.45 -13.84 1.85
N HIS A 117 -16.44 -13.80 1.00
CA HIS A 117 -16.19 -14.82 -0.02
C HIS A 117 -15.33 -15.96 0.51
N PRO A 118 -15.68 -17.24 0.30
CA PRO A 118 -16.91 -17.71 -0.35
C PRO A 118 -18.15 -17.50 0.52
N ALA A 119 -19.28 -17.24 -0.14
CA ALA A 119 -20.58 -17.01 0.49
C ALA A 119 -20.95 -18.19 1.40
N GLU A 120 -21.25 -17.87 2.66
CA GLU A 120 -21.56 -18.85 3.71
C GLU A 120 -22.96 -19.45 3.56
N PRO A 121 -23.13 -20.75 3.89
CA PRO A 121 -24.41 -21.44 3.80
C PRO A 121 -25.39 -21.12 4.95
N ILE A 122 -25.70 -19.83 5.12
CA ILE A 122 -26.68 -19.33 6.10
C ILE A 122 -28.14 -19.54 5.63
N ASP A 123 -29.09 -19.59 6.57
CA ASP A 123 -30.53 -19.54 6.34
C ASP A 123 -30.92 -18.11 5.92
N GLY A 124 -31.09 -17.93 4.62
CA GLY A 124 -31.24 -16.63 3.97
C GLY A 124 -30.39 -16.57 2.70
N VAL A 125 -29.85 -15.40 2.40
CA VAL A 125 -29.06 -15.17 1.17
C VAL A 125 -27.77 -14.43 1.50
N MET A 126 -26.64 -14.93 1.00
CA MET A 126 -25.36 -14.23 1.07
C MET A 126 -24.82 -13.97 -0.34
N VAL A 127 -24.50 -12.71 -0.60
CA VAL A 127 -23.83 -12.21 -1.80
C VAL A 127 -22.46 -11.69 -1.38
N SER A 128 -21.39 -12.33 -1.83
CA SER A 128 -20.06 -12.08 -1.31
C SER A 128 -19.45 -10.76 -1.80
N ASP A 129 -18.38 -10.31 -1.13
CA ASP A 129 -17.58 -9.12 -1.46
C ASP A 129 -16.92 -9.12 -2.86
N LEU A 130 -16.99 -10.24 -3.59
CA LEU A 130 -16.46 -10.38 -4.94
C LEU A 130 -17.53 -10.26 -6.03
N PHE A 131 -18.81 -10.20 -5.65
CA PHE A 131 -19.93 -10.17 -6.59
C PHE A 131 -19.84 -8.97 -7.55
N HIS A 132 -19.57 -7.77 -7.03
CA HIS A 132 -19.59 -6.53 -7.80
C HIS A 132 -18.26 -6.18 -8.47
N LYS A 133 -17.15 -6.86 -8.17
CA LYS A 133 -15.80 -6.47 -8.62
C LYS A 133 -15.66 -6.56 -10.14
N ALA A 134 -15.54 -5.42 -10.81
CA ALA A 134 -15.48 -5.31 -12.27
C ALA A 134 -14.04 -5.49 -12.80
N PRO A 135 -13.87 -6.01 -14.04
CA PRO A 135 -12.56 -6.18 -14.63
C PRO A 135 -11.86 -4.84 -14.84
N LEU A 136 -10.53 -4.86 -14.92
CA LEU A 136 -9.74 -3.64 -15.13
C LEU A 136 -9.98 -3.02 -16.52
N LYS A 137 -10.18 -3.85 -17.56
CA LYS A 137 -10.53 -3.38 -18.90
C LYS A 137 -12.03 -3.60 -19.13
N PRO A 138 -12.78 -2.56 -19.53
CA PRO A 138 -14.19 -2.71 -19.88
C PRO A 138 -14.46 -3.67 -21.05
N SER A 139 -13.45 -4.07 -21.81
CA SER A 139 -13.59 -5.03 -22.91
C SER A 139 -13.59 -6.50 -22.45
N ASP A 140 -13.19 -6.77 -21.21
CA ASP A 140 -12.96 -8.14 -20.75
C ASP A 140 -14.28 -8.81 -20.35
N GLN A 141 -14.35 -10.14 -20.53
CA GLN A 141 -15.51 -10.90 -20.07
C GLN A 141 -15.62 -10.85 -18.55
N TRP A 142 -16.85 -10.73 -18.05
CA TRP A 142 -17.11 -10.57 -16.62
C TRP A 142 -17.96 -11.70 -16.01
N PRO A 143 -17.50 -12.97 -16.07
CA PRO A 143 -18.21 -14.07 -15.44
C PRO A 143 -18.22 -13.91 -13.92
N LEU A 144 -19.26 -14.45 -13.28
CA LEU A 144 -19.35 -14.50 -11.83
C LEU A 144 -18.47 -15.64 -11.29
N GLN A 145 -17.65 -15.35 -10.28
CA GLN A 145 -16.81 -16.37 -9.66
C GLN A 145 -17.67 -17.38 -8.87
N SER A 146 -17.22 -18.64 -8.83
CA SER A 146 -17.88 -19.69 -8.05
C SER A 146 -17.92 -19.32 -6.57
N GLY A 147 -19.02 -19.62 -5.86
CA GLY A 147 -19.12 -19.33 -4.43
C GLY A 147 -19.38 -17.87 -4.07
N CYS A 148 -19.71 -16.99 -5.02
CA CYS A 148 -20.11 -15.61 -4.68
C CYS A 148 -21.55 -15.47 -4.17
N VAL A 149 -22.41 -16.48 -4.39
CA VAL A 149 -23.84 -16.41 -4.02
C VAL A 149 -24.24 -17.70 -3.31
N HIS A 150 -24.88 -17.55 -2.15
CA HIS A 150 -25.62 -18.59 -1.46
C HIS A 150 -27.08 -18.15 -1.27
N PRO A 151 -28.09 -19.00 -1.56
CA PRO A 151 -27.97 -20.31 -2.17
C PRO A 151 -27.64 -20.21 -3.67
N ALA A 152 -26.96 -21.24 -4.21
CA ALA A 152 -26.50 -21.25 -5.61
C ALA A 152 -27.65 -21.12 -6.64
N SER A 153 -28.89 -21.44 -6.25
CA SER A 153 -30.08 -21.26 -7.09
C SER A 153 -30.36 -19.80 -7.48
N MET A 154 -29.89 -18.83 -6.68
CA MET A 154 -30.10 -17.39 -6.95
C MET A 154 -29.00 -16.79 -7.83
N LEU A 155 -27.96 -17.56 -8.18
CA LEU A 155 -26.81 -17.04 -8.90
C LEU A 155 -27.20 -16.42 -10.24
N ALA A 156 -28.00 -17.11 -11.05
CA ALA A 156 -28.40 -16.65 -12.38
C ALA A 156 -29.25 -15.37 -12.33
N GLU A 157 -30.13 -15.27 -11.33
CA GLU A 157 -30.97 -14.11 -11.10
C GLU A 157 -30.14 -12.90 -10.68
N LEU A 158 -29.33 -13.05 -9.64
CA LEU A 158 -28.50 -11.95 -9.12
C LEU A 158 -27.41 -11.53 -10.11
N GLN A 159 -26.85 -12.45 -10.89
CA GLN A 159 -25.87 -12.13 -11.93
C GLN A 159 -26.40 -11.09 -12.93
N SER A 160 -27.71 -11.12 -13.23
CA SER A 160 -28.34 -10.18 -14.16
C SER A 160 -28.49 -8.76 -13.63
N LEU A 161 -28.29 -8.56 -12.32
CA LEU A 161 -28.38 -7.25 -11.65
C LEU A 161 -27.04 -6.51 -11.61
N ARG A 162 -25.96 -7.12 -12.10
CA ARG A 162 -24.64 -6.49 -12.14
C ARG A 162 -24.59 -5.47 -13.26
N ILE A 163 -24.10 -4.28 -12.93
CA ILE A 163 -23.94 -3.17 -13.86
C ILE A 163 -22.47 -3.15 -14.27
N HIS A 164 -22.21 -3.32 -15.56
CA HIS A 164 -20.84 -3.28 -16.08
C HIS A 164 -20.38 -1.82 -16.23
N PRO A 165 -19.08 -1.47 -16.01
CA PRO A 165 -18.60 -0.09 -16.15
C PRO A 165 -18.87 0.55 -17.52
N SER A 166 -18.99 -0.23 -18.59
CA SER A 166 -19.37 0.29 -19.92
C SER A 166 -20.83 0.70 -20.06
N GLU A 167 -21.68 0.34 -19.10
CA GLU A 167 -23.09 0.73 -19.05
C GLU A 167 -23.29 2.08 -18.34
N ILE A 168 -22.26 2.61 -17.68
CA ILE A 168 -22.29 3.96 -17.11
C ILE A 168 -22.20 4.98 -18.25
N MET A 169 -23.20 5.85 -18.36
CA MET A 169 -23.28 6.81 -19.44
C MET A 169 -22.45 8.06 -19.14
N ALA A 170 -22.08 8.81 -20.18
CA ALA A 170 -21.27 10.02 -20.02
C ALA A 170 -21.98 11.06 -19.13
N GLU A 171 -23.31 11.14 -19.23
CA GLU A 171 -24.15 12.03 -18.44
C GLU A 171 -24.10 11.71 -16.94
N ASP A 172 -23.95 10.43 -16.57
CA ASP A 172 -23.81 10.00 -15.18
C ASP A 172 -22.48 10.51 -14.60
N VAL A 173 -21.41 10.46 -15.41
CA VAL A 173 -20.07 10.92 -15.03
C VAL A 173 -19.99 12.44 -14.90
N LEU A 174 -20.74 13.20 -15.71
CA LEU A 174 -20.75 14.67 -15.66
C LEU A 174 -21.19 15.23 -14.30
N SER A 175 -21.98 14.47 -13.55
CA SER A 175 -22.35 14.86 -12.18
C SER A 175 -21.13 14.86 -11.25
N PHE A 176 -20.24 13.87 -11.39
CA PHE A 176 -19.00 13.75 -10.61
C PHE A 176 -17.88 14.65 -11.13
N VAL A 177 -17.76 14.75 -12.45
CA VAL A 177 -16.69 15.50 -13.15
C VAL A 177 -17.34 16.41 -14.21
N PRO A 178 -17.81 17.61 -13.82
CA PRO A 178 -18.54 18.52 -14.73
C PRO A 178 -17.76 18.94 -15.97
N HIS A 179 -16.43 18.87 -15.90
CA HIS A 179 -15.50 19.22 -16.97
C HIS A 179 -14.86 17.98 -17.62
N ALA A 180 -15.55 16.83 -17.61
CA ALA A 180 -15.03 15.57 -18.16
C ALA A 180 -14.58 15.68 -19.63
N VAL A 181 -15.23 16.56 -20.41
CA VAL A 181 -14.90 16.83 -21.82
C VAL A 181 -13.50 17.44 -22.02
N ASP A 182 -12.92 18.03 -20.98
CA ASP A 182 -11.58 18.62 -21.03
C ASP A 182 -10.47 17.56 -20.81
N ILE A 183 -10.83 16.31 -20.51
CA ILE A 183 -9.89 15.26 -20.10
C ILE A 183 -9.53 14.38 -21.29
N ASP A 184 -8.26 14.36 -21.67
CA ASP A 184 -7.72 13.39 -22.61
C ASP A 184 -7.51 12.02 -21.92
N GLN A 185 -8.45 11.09 -22.15
CA GLN A 185 -8.44 9.73 -21.60
C GLN A 185 -7.21 8.89 -22.03
N ALA A 186 -6.50 9.25 -23.11
CA ALA A 186 -5.25 8.57 -23.46
C ALA A 186 -4.12 8.89 -22.47
N SER A 187 -4.22 10.04 -21.80
CA SER A 187 -3.23 10.52 -20.82
C SER A 187 -3.71 10.43 -19.36
N ASP A 188 -5.03 10.44 -19.13
CA ASP A 188 -5.64 10.47 -17.81
C ASP A 188 -6.83 9.50 -17.70
N GLY A 189 -6.58 8.32 -17.13
CA GLY A 189 -7.58 7.26 -16.96
C GLY A 189 -8.53 7.44 -15.78
N ARG A 190 -8.49 8.55 -15.03
CA ARG A 190 -9.26 8.71 -13.78
C ARG A 190 -10.78 8.68 -13.97
N LEU A 191 -11.31 9.09 -15.12
CA LEU A 191 -12.75 8.94 -15.41
C LEU A 191 -13.19 7.47 -15.43
N SER A 192 -12.36 6.59 -15.99
CA SER A 192 -12.64 5.15 -15.98
C SER A 192 -12.72 4.60 -14.56
N SER A 193 -11.92 5.14 -13.63
CA SER A 193 -12.01 4.80 -12.20
C SER A 193 -13.35 5.23 -11.59
N VAL A 194 -13.83 6.45 -11.88
CA VAL A 194 -15.15 6.92 -11.41
C VAL A 194 -16.25 5.99 -11.91
N MET A 195 -16.28 5.70 -13.22
CA MET A 195 -17.27 4.81 -13.83
C MET A 195 -17.24 3.41 -13.20
N LYS A 196 -16.04 2.85 -12.99
CA LYS A 196 -15.87 1.55 -12.35
C LYS A 196 -16.46 1.54 -10.92
N ILE A 197 -16.08 2.51 -10.09
CA ILE A 197 -16.57 2.60 -8.70
C ILE A 197 -18.09 2.77 -8.68
N THR A 198 -18.66 3.60 -9.55
CA THR A 198 -20.12 3.78 -9.66
C THR A 198 -20.83 2.48 -10.06
N ALA A 199 -20.31 1.74 -11.04
CA ALA A 199 -20.89 0.47 -11.49
C ALA A 199 -20.83 -0.63 -10.42
N GLU A 200 -19.69 -0.74 -9.74
CA GLU A 200 -19.46 -1.63 -8.59
C GLU A 200 -20.47 -1.34 -7.47
N CYS A 201 -20.55 -0.07 -7.07
CA CYS A 201 -21.49 0.41 -6.05
C CYS A 201 -22.96 0.11 -6.41
N SER A 202 -23.33 0.37 -7.67
CA SER A 202 -24.70 0.16 -8.16
C SER A 202 -25.08 -1.32 -8.24
N SER A 203 -24.11 -2.20 -8.51
CA SER A 203 -24.33 -3.65 -8.51
C SER A 203 -24.67 -4.19 -7.12
N ILE A 204 -23.99 -3.70 -6.07
CA ILE A 204 -24.33 -4.01 -4.68
C ILE A 204 -25.72 -3.49 -4.33
N GLN A 205 -26.01 -2.23 -4.67
CA GLN A 205 -27.31 -1.62 -4.42
C GLN A 205 -28.44 -2.42 -5.08
N ALA A 206 -28.28 -2.81 -6.35
CA ALA A 206 -29.27 -3.58 -7.09
C ALA A 206 -29.55 -4.94 -6.44
N ALA A 207 -28.50 -5.68 -6.07
CA ALA A 207 -28.64 -6.95 -5.35
C ALA A 207 -29.31 -6.76 -3.97
N ALA A 208 -28.92 -5.72 -3.22
CA ALA A 208 -29.48 -5.45 -1.90
C ALA A 208 -30.98 -5.12 -1.95
N THR A 209 -31.40 -4.21 -2.82
CA THR A 209 -32.83 -3.86 -2.94
C THR A 209 -33.67 -5.02 -3.45
N HIS A 210 -33.13 -5.78 -4.41
CA HIS A 210 -33.81 -6.96 -4.94
C HIS A 210 -34.09 -7.99 -3.84
N LEU A 211 -33.09 -8.29 -3.01
CA LEU A 211 -33.22 -9.25 -1.92
C LEU A 211 -34.13 -8.73 -0.79
N LEU A 212 -34.02 -7.45 -0.43
CA LEU A 212 -34.89 -6.84 0.59
C LEU A 212 -36.38 -6.85 0.21
N GLU A 213 -36.68 -6.80 -1.10
CA GLU A 213 -38.05 -6.85 -1.63
C GLU A 213 -38.61 -8.27 -1.72
N HIS A 214 -37.80 -9.24 -2.15
CA HIS A 214 -38.29 -10.57 -2.55
C HIS A 214 -38.04 -11.68 -1.53
N GLU A 215 -37.06 -11.52 -0.62
CA GLU A 215 -36.68 -12.56 0.33
C GLU A 215 -37.13 -12.24 1.76
N PRO A 216 -37.55 -13.25 2.55
CA PRO A 216 -37.87 -13.05 3.96
C PRO A 216 -36.60 -12.89 4.80
N TRP A 217 -36.57 -11.87 5.66
CA TRP A 217 -35.41 -11.57 6.49
C TRP A 217 -35.78 -11.03 7.88
N ASP A 218 -34.95 -11.36 8.86
CA ASP A 218 -34.94 -10.81 10.22
C ASP A 218 -33.75 -9.85 10.39
N PHE A 219 -32.63 -10.17 9.75
CA PHE A 219 -31.44 -9.32 9.69
C PHE A 219 -31.01 -9.10 8.24
N ALA A 220 -30.64 -7.88 7.90
CA ALA A 220 -30.01 -7.55 6.63
C ALA A 220 -28.75 -6.72 6.87
N ALA A 221 -27.63 -7.10 6.25
CA ALA A 221 -26.36 -6.38 6.28
C ALA A 221 -25.91 -6.05 4.86
N VAL A 222 -25.73 -4.77 4.55
CA VAL A 222 -25.30 -4.31 3.22
C VAL A 222 -24.06 -3.45 3.37
N TYR A 223 -22.98 -3.78 2.67
CA TYR A 223 -21.70 -3.06 2.73
C TYR A 223 -21.35 -2.43 1.39
N TYR A 224 -20.89 -1.17 1.43
CA TYR A 224 -20.43 -0.39 0.28
C TYR A 224 -18.99 0.08 0.48
N ASP A 225 -18.09 -0.30 -0.42
CA ASP A 225 -16.68 0.14 -0.47
C ASP A 225 -16.45 1.45 -1.25
N ALA A 226 -17.51 1.99 -1.85
CA ALA A 226 -17.37 3.01 -2.88
C ALA A 226 -16.92 4.38 -2.35
N ILE A 227 -17.33 4.80 -1.14
CA ILE A 227 -16.85 6.06 -0.55
C ILE A 227 -15.34 6.02 -0.30
N ASP A 228 -14.83 4.92 0.23
CA ASP A 228 -13.39 4.69 0.39
C ASP A 228 -12.65 4.76 -0.96
N HIS A 229 -13.14 4.05 -1.98
CA HIS A 229 -12.53 4.09 -3.32
C HIS A 229 -12.56 5.48 -3.99
N TYR A 230 -13.68 6.22 -3.89
CA TYR A 230 -13.73 7.61 -4.35
C TYR A 230 -12.74 8.49 -3.57
N SER A 231 -12.58 8.24 -2.27
CA SER A 231 -11.71 9.03 -1.40
C SER A 231 -10.24 8.78 -1.71
N HIS A 232 -9.78 7.53 -1.82
CA HIS A 232 -8.41 7.23 -2.24
C HIS A 232 -8.07 7.82 -3.63
N GLY A 233 -9.01 7.79 -4.57
CA GLY A 233 -8.80 8.38 -5.90
C GLY A 233 -8.77 9.91 -5.90
N PHE A 234 -9.59 10.56 -5.06
CA PHE A 234 -9.97 11.96 -5.27
C PHE A 234 -10.06 12.88 -4.04
N MET A 235 -9.91 12.37 -2.81
CA MET A 235 -9.97 13.19 -1.58
C MET A 235 -8.94 14.32 -1.58
N ARG A 236 -7.79 14.10 -2.18
CA ARG A 236 -6.76 15.13 -2.34
C ARG A 236 -7.23 16.36 -3.13
N TYR A 237 -8.21 16.23 -4.03
CA TYR A 237 -8.73 17.34 -4.83
C TYR A 237 -9.95 18.02 -4.18
N ARG A 238 -10.56 17.42 -3.15
CA ARG A 238 -11.75 17.99 -2.50
C ARG A 238 -11.47 19.39 -1.94
N ALA A 239 -12.46 20.28 -1.95
CA ALA A 239 -12.34 21.57 -1.27
C ALA A 239 -12.14 21.40 0.25
N PRO A 240 -11.34 22.29 0.92
CA PRO A 240 -10.55 23.39 0.36
C PRO A 240 -9.32 22.88 -0.42
N GLN A 241 -8.87 23.61 -1.45
CA GLN A 241 -7.69 23.22 -2.22
C GLN A 241 -6.42 23.26 -1.34
N GLN A 242 -5.65 22.18 -1.36
CA GLN A 242 -4.36 22.11 -0.66
C GLN A 242 -3.23 22.69 -1.52
N SER A 243 -2.21 23.28 -0.90
CA SER A 243 -1.11 23.97 -1.60
C SER A 243 -0.28 23.06 -2.52
N PHE A 244 -0.34 21.74 -2.32
CA PHE A 244 0.34 20.73 -3.13
C PHE A 244 -0.49 20.21 -4.31
N VAL A 245 -1.70 20.74 -4.52
CA VAL A 245 -2.63 20.33 -5.59
C VAL A 245 -2.67 21.41 -6.68
N LYS A 246 -2.49 21.00 -7.94
CA LYS A 246 -2.52 21.92 -9.09
C LYS A 246 -3.94 22.41 -9.36
N ASP A 247 -4.06 23.66 -9.83
CA ASP A 247 -5.35 24.31 -10.10
C ASP A 247 -6.21 23.56 -11.13
N ASP A 248 -5.59 23.04 -12.21
CA ASP A 248 -6.31 22.29 -13.24
C ASP A 248 -6.90 20.99 -12.68
N GLU A 249 -6.14 20.25 -11.88
CA GLU A 249 -6.61 19.00 -11.27
C GLU A 249 -7.69 19.26 -10.23
N TYR A 250 -7.53 20.33 -9.45
CA TYR A 250 -8.55 20.78 -8.50
C TYR A 250 -9.87 21.14 -9.23
N ARG A 251 -9.79 21.91 -10.33
CA ARG A 251 -10.96 22.29 -11.13
C ARG A 251 -11.72 21.07 -11.65
N LEU A 252 -11.00 20.05 -12.10
CA LEU A 252 -11.60 18.83 -12.68
C LEU A 252 -12.25 17.94 -11.60
N TYR A 253 -11.53 17.65 -10.51
CA TYR A 253 -11.86 16.49 -9.66
C TYR A 253 -12.42 16.82 -8.27
N ARG A 254 -12.50 18.09 -7.88
CA ARG A 254 -12.95 18.48 -6.52
C ARG A 254 -14.34 18.00 -6.11
N HIS A 255 -15.19 17.64 -7.08
CA HIS A 255 -16.59 17.25 -6.83
C HIS A 255 -16.81 15.73 -6.68
N VAL A 256 -15.80 14.90 -7.03
CA VAL A 256 -15.98 13.44 -7.10
C VAL A 256 -16.38 12.86 -5.75
N VAL A 257 -15.68 13.24 -4.67
CA VAL A 257 -15.99 12.76 -3.32
C VAL A 257 -17.38 13.19 -2.87
N ASP A 258 -17.71 14.48 -2.98
CA ASP A 258 -19.03 14.99 -2.56
C ASP A 258 -20.17 14.27 -3.28
N MET A 259 -20.01 14.01 -4.58
CA MET A 259 -20.99 13.27 -5.37
C MET A 259 -21.06 11.80 -4.99
N GLY A 260 -19.95 11.19 -4.55
CA GLY A 260 -19.95 9.85 -3.94
C GLY A 260 -20.90 9.77 -2.74
N TYR A 261 -20.84 10.74 -1.82
CA TYR A 261 -21.73 10.81 -0.64
C TYR A 261 -23.18 11.08 -1.03
N ILE A 262 -23.43 12.00 -1.98
CA ILE A 262 -24.78 12.28 -2.47
C ILE A 262 -25.41 11.05 -3.13
N TYR A 263 -24.62 10.29 -3.90
CA TYR A 263 -25.06 9.04 -4.49
C TYR A 263 -25.45 8.02 -3.42
N HIS A 264 -24.68 7.92 -2.33
CA HIS A 264 -25.02 7.06 -1.19
C HIS A 264 -26.29 7.51 -0.45
N ASP A 265 -26.56 8.81 -0.35
CA ASP A 265 -27.83 9.31 0.21
C ASP A 265 -29.04 8.89 -0.65
N MET A 266 -28.90 8.93 -1.97
CA MET A 266 -29.93 8.47 -2.91
C MET A 266 -30.18 6.95 -2.79
N MET A 267 -29.13 6.16 -2.65
CA MET A 267 -29.20 4.71 -2.44
C MET A 267 -29.82 4.37 -1.07
N LEU A 268 -29.43 5.09 -0.01
CA LEU A 268 -30.02 4.96 1.33
C LEU A 268 -31.52 5.15 1.27
N LYS A 269 -32.01 6.13 0.49
CA LYS A 269 -33.45 6.34 0.32
C LYS A 269 -34.15 5.09 -0.19
N GLN A 270 -33.56 4.40 -1.16
CA GLN A 270 -34.13 3.17 -1.71
C GLN A 270 -34.10 2.01 -0.70
N LEU A 271 -32.99 1.84 0.04
CA LEU A 271 -32.92 0.82 1.10
C LEU A 271 -34.00 1.06 2.18
N LEU A 272 -34.22 2.32 2.57
CA LEU A 272 -35.20 2.67 3.61
C LEU A 272 -36.66 2.42 3.19
N VAL A 273 -36.99 2.29 1.90
CA VAL A 273 -38.34 1.91 1.44
C VAL A 273 -38.71 0.50 1.91
N HIS A 274 -37.71 -0.37 2.12
CA HIS A 274 -37.89 -1.75 2.56
C HIS A 274 -37.78 -1.94 4.08
N ALA A 275 -37.59 -0.86 4.84
CA ALA A 275 -37.59 -0.86 6.30
C ALA A 275 -38.92 -0.30 6.83
N ASP A 276 -39.72 -1.13 7.49
CA ASP A 276 -40.98 -0.70 8.11
C ASP A 276 -40.76 0.05 9.44
N ASP A 277 -41.84 0.59 10.02
CA ASP A 277 -41.79 1.32 11.30
C ASP A 277 -41.36 0.44 12.50
N GLN A 278 -41.28 -0.89 12.32
CA GLN A 278 -40.82 -1.82 13.34
C GLN A 278 -39.36 -2.25 13.15
N THR A 279 -38.75 -1.85 12.03
CA THR A 279 -37.37 -2.16 11.68
C THR A 279 -36.42 -1.13 12.30
N THR A 280 -35.38 -1.62 12.97
CA THR A 280 -34.26 -0.76 13.37
C THR A 280 -33.25 -0.68 12.22
N VAL A 281 -32.93 0.54 11.79
CA VAL A 281 -31.88 0.80 10.80
C VAL A 281 -30.65 1.31 11.53
N MET A 282 -29.48 0.74 11.23
CA MET A 282 -28.19 1.16 11.73
C MET A 282 -27.23 1.39 10.56
N LEU A 283 -26.79 2.63 10.35
CA LEU A 283 -25.79 3.02 9.37
C LEU A 283 -24.46 3.27 10.08
N ILE A 284 -23.39 2.63 9.63
CA ILE A 284 -22.05 2.75 10.23
C ILE A 284 -20.97 2.96 9.18
N SER A 285 -19.85 3.54 9.63
CA SER A 285 -18.57 3.54 8.93
C SER A 285 -17.46 3.18 9.91
N ASP A 286 -16.49 2.41 9.45
CA ASP A 286 -15.37 1.89 10.23
C ASP A 286 -14.26 2.94 10.48
N HIS A 287 -14.07 3.86 9.54
CA HIS A 287 -13.22 5.03 9.69
C HIS A 287 -13.74 6.20 8.84
N GLY A 288 -12.97 7.29 8.79
CA GLY A 288 -13.23 8.44 7.92
C GLY A 288 -12.00 8.79 7.08
N PHE A 289 -12.03 9.92 6.38
CA PHE A 289 -10.87 10.48 5.67
C PHE A 289 -10.56 11.88 6.16
N HIS A 290 -9.28 12.25 6.12
CA HIS A 290 -8.91 13.65 6.26
C HIS A 290 -9.41 14.43 5.04
N SER A 291 -10.44 15.25 5.22
CA SER A 291 -10.96 16.19 4.21
C SER A 291 -10.44 17.62 4.40
N ASP A 292 -9.66 17.85 5.46
CA ASP A 292 -9.22 19.16 5.96
C ASP A 292 -7.72 19.41 5.71
N HIS A 293 -7.09 20.24 6.55
CA HIS A 293 -5.67 20.59 6.50
C HIS A 293 -4.73 19.46 6.91
N LEU A 294 -5.23 18.37 7.49
CA LEU A 294 -4.42 17.21 7.87
C LEU A 294 -4.22 16.22 6.72
N ARG A 295 -4.73 16.54 5.52
CA ARG A 295 -4.51 15.71 4.31
C ARG A 295 -3.03 15.52 4.02
N PRO A 296 -2.57 14.28 3.85
CA PRO A 296 -1.17 14.01 3.58
C PRO A 296 -0.80 14.50 2.18
N SER A 297 0.34 15.19 2.08
CA SER A 297 0.90 15.61 0.78
C SER A 297 1.49 14.44 -0.02
N ARG A 298 1.82 13.34 0.66
CA ARG A 298 2.41 12.12 0.10
C ARG A 298 1.98 10.90 0.92
N ILE A 299 1.70 9.80 0.22
CA ILE A 299 1.52 8.48 0.80
C ILE A 299 2.91 7.80 0.98
N PRO A 300 3.22 7.25 2.16
CA PRO A 300 4.41 6.43 2.40
C PRO A 300 4.49 5.23 1.45
N SER A 301 5.71 4.83 1.09
CA SER A 301 5.96 3.64 0.27
C SER A 301 6.16 2.43 1.17
N GLU A 302 5.09 2.01 1.85
CA GLU A 302 5.05 0.86 2.75
C GLU A 302 3.73 0.11 2.58
N ALA A 303 3.68 -1.17 2.97
CA ALA A 303 2.45 -1.96 2.96
C ALA A 303 1.34 -1.26 3.75
N ALA A 304 0.14 -1.17 3.16
CA ALA A 304 -0.98 -0.38 3.67
C ALA A 304 -0.66 1.12 3.90
N GLY A 305 0.28 1.70 3.15
CA GLY A 305 0.61 3.13 3.18
C GLY A 305 -0.59 4.09 3.04
N PRO A 306 -1.62 3.81 2.21
CA PRO A 306 -2.80 4.67 2.07
C PRO A 306 -3.57 4.94 3.38
N VAL A 307 -3.37 4.13 4.44
CA VAL A 307 -3.99 4.31 5.76
C VAL A 307 -3.68 5.68 6.39
N VAL A 308 -2.60 6.35 5.96
CA VAL A 308 -2.27 7.72 6.44
C VAL A 308 -3.32 8.78 6.03
N GLU A 309 -4.15 8.48 5.02
CA GLU A 309 -5.23 9.37 4.59
C GLU A 309 -6.47 9.27 5.50
N HIS A 310 -6.56 8.20 6.29
CA HIS A 310 -7.73 7.88 7.11
C HIS A 310 -7.76 8.67 8.42
N ARG A 311 -8.98 9.02 8.84
CA ARG A 311 -9.28 9.55 10.18
C ARG A 311 -9.68 8.43 11.13
N ASP A 312 -9.47 8.67 12.42
CA ASP A 312 -9.71 7.68 13.49
C ASP A 312 -11.19 7.45 13.81
N TYR A 313 -12.09 8.15 13.11
CA TYR A 313 -13.53 8.12 13.37
C TYR A 313 -14.30 7.96 12.06
N GLY A 314 -15.12 6.92 12.00
CA GLY A 314 -16.25 6.86 11.09
C GLY A 314 -17.52 7.37 11.75
N ILE A 315 -18.67 6.95 11.22
CA ILE A 315 -19.99 7.39 11.66
C ILE A 315 -20.78 6.24 12.28
N ILE A 316 -21.72 6.58 13.15
CA ILE A 316 -22.83 5.71 13.53
C ILE A 316 -24.12 6.53 13.53
N VAL A 317 -25.16 6.00 12.91
CA VAL A 317 -26.54 6.49 12.97
C VAL A 317 -27.44 5.30 13.21
N ALA A 318 -28.37 5.38 14.15
CA ALA A 318 -29.39 4.36 14.31
C ALA A 318 -30.76 4.99 14.52
N ALA A 319 -31.80 4.41 13.93
CA ALA A 319 -33.18 4.84 14.10
C ALA A 319 -34.10 3.61 14.10
N GLY A 320 -35.09 3.60 14.99
CA GLY A 320 -36.01 2.48 15.13
C GLY A 320 -36.91 2.66 16.36
N PRO A 321 -37.89 1.77 16.56
CA PRO A 321 -38.90 1.91 17.60
C PRO A 321 -38.34 1.94 19.04
N GLN A 322 -37.18 1.31 19.28
CA GLN A 322 -36.52 1.27 20.59
C GLN A 322 -35.38 2.30 20.73
N ILE A 323 -35.09 3.04 19.67
CA ILE A 323 -33.92 3.94 19.59
C ILE A 323 -34.32 5.35 19.98
N ARG A 324 -33.47 6.03 20.75
CA ARG A 324 -33.69 7.45 21.08
C ARG A 324 -33.66 8.32 19.82
N SER A 325 -34.57 9.29 19.76
CA SER A 325 -34.59 10.32 18.73
C SER A 325 -33.84 11.57 19.17
N ASP A 326 -33.17 12.26 18.25
CA ASP A 326 -32.42 13.50 18.48
C ASP A 326 -31.37 13.35 19.61
N HIS A 327 -30.62 12.25 19.54
CA HIS A 327 -29.69 11.86 20.60
C HIS A 327 -28.26 11.67 20.06
N LEU A 328 -27.26 12.08 20.85
CA LEU A 328 -25.85 11.92 20.53
C LEU A 328 -25.24 10.70 21.22
N ILE A 329 -24.65 9.81 20.43
CA ILE A 329 -23.88 8.66 20.88
C ILE A 329 -22.46 9.12 21.16
N HIS A 330 -21.94 8.74 22.32
CA HIS A 330 -20.62 9.16 22.80
C HIS A 330 -19.72 7.96 23.04
N GLY A 331 -18.49 8.02 22.49
CA GLY A 331 -17.43 7.05 22.72
C GLY A 331 -17.73 5.62 22.25
N ALA A 332 -18.60 5.47 21.24
CA ALA A 332 -18.80 4.19 20.55
C ALA A 332 -17.58 3.81 19.71
N ASN A 333 -17.34 2.51 19.57
CA ASN A 333 -16.28 1.96 18.72
C ASN A 333 -16.77 0.75 17.91
N LEU A 334 -15.97 0.30 16.93
CA LEU A 334 -16.35 -0.78 16.02
C LEU A 334 -16.81 -2.08 16.72
N LEU A 335 -16.22 -2.40 17.86
CA LEU A 335 -16.48 -3.64 18.59
C LEU A 335 -17.89 -3.63 19.21
N ASP A 336 -18.47 -2.45 19.44
CA ASP A 336 -19.77 -2.28 20.11
C ASP A 336 -20.97 -2.64 19.21
N VAL A 337 -20.76 -2.72 17.90
CA VAL A 337 -21.83 -2.97 16.92
C VAL A 337 -22.47 -4.35 17.14
N THR A 338 -21.70 -5.43 17.07
CA THR A 338 -22.22 -6.80 17.24
C THR A 338 -22.93 -7.03 18.58
N PRO A 339 -22.36 -6.66 19.75
CA PRO A 339 -23.06 -6.74 21.04
C PRO A 339 -24.41 -5.99 21.03
N THR A 340 -24.45 -4.82 20.41
CA THR A 340 -25.69 -4.02 20.31
C THR A 340 -26.73 -4.69 19.40
N LEU A 341 -26.31 -5.30 18.29
CA LEU A 341 -27.18 -6.07 17.39
C LEU A 341 -27.77 -7.33 18.07
N LEU A 342 -26.96 -8.04 18.88
CA LEU A 342 -27.44 -9.16 19.69
C LEU A 342 -28.52 -8.69 20.68
N GLN A 343 -28.27 -7.57 21.36
CA GLN A 343 -29.23 -6.99 22.31
C GLN A 343 -30.55 -6.57 21.62
N LEU A 344 -30.48 -5.95 20.43
CA LEU A 344 -31.67 -5.59 19.62
C LEU A 344 -32.49 -6.83 19.23
N SER A 345 -31.81 -7.95 18.98
CA SER A 345 -32.42 -9.23 18.61
C SER A 345 -32.86 -10.07 19.82
N GLY A 346 -32.66 -9.56 21.05
CA GLY A 346 -33.02 -10.24 22.29
C GLY A 346 -32.10 -11.42 22.68
N LEU A 347 -30.94 -11.53 22.04
CA LEU A 347 -29.93 -12.56 22.28
C LEU A 347 -28.90 -12.11 23.33
N PRO A 348 -28.29 -13.03 24.09
CA PRO A 348 -27.23 -12.69 25.03
C PRO A 348 -25.92 -12.31 24.33
N VAL A 349 -25.11 -11.50 25.00
CA VAL A 349 -23.78 -11.07 24.56
C VAL A 349 -22.71 -11.99 25.16
N GLY A 350 -21.69 -12.35 24.37
CA GLY A 350 -20.56 -13.15 24.83
C GLY A 350 -19.62 -12.35 25.74
N GLN A 351 -19.15 -12.94 26.84
CA GLN A 351 -18.13 -12.33 27.71
C GLN A 351 -16.76 -12.23 27.02
N ASP A 352 -16.55 -13.03 25.98
CA ASP A 352 -15.36 -13.03 25.15
C ASP A 352 -15.37 -11.96 24.05
N MET A 353 -16.48 -11.24 23.83
CA MET A 353 -16.56 -10.06 22.97
C MET A 353 -15.88 -8.87 23.64
N ASP A 354 -15.10 -8.11 22.87
CA ASP A 354 -14.36 -6.95 23.38
C ASP A 354 -15.21 -5.68 23.47
N GLY A 355 -16.28 -5.61 22.68
CA GLY A 355 -17.20 -4.46 22.66
C GLY A 355 -18.31 -4.54 23.71
N ARG A 356 -18.96 -3.40 23.94
CA ARG A 356 -20.12 -3.29 24.84
C ARG A 356 -21.42 -3.09 24.07
N VAL A 357 -22.54 -3.34 24.74
CA VAL A 357 -23.84 -2.85 24.26
C VAL A 357 -23.88 -1.33 24.44
N LEU A 358 -24.27 -0.61 23.40
CA LEU A 358 -24.57 0.82 23.45
C LEU A 358 -25.92 1.04 24.13
N THR A 359 -26.01 0.82 25.44
CA THR A 359 -27.26 0.91 26.21
C THR A 359 -27.88 2.30 26.16
N GLU A 360 -27.06 3.34 26.00
CA GLU A 360 -27.48 4.73 25.82
C GLU A 360 -28.28 4.97 24.53
N LEU A 361 -28.22 4.04 23.57
CA LEU A 361 -28.96 4.12 22.32
C LEU A 361 -30.47 3.90 22.52
N PHE A 362 -30.84 3.18 23.57
CA PHE A 362 -32.20 2.73 23.80
C PHE A 362 -33.02 3.75 24.59
N VAL A 363 -34.30 3.90 24.25
CA VAL A 363 -35.25 4.72 25.03
C VAL A 363 -35.30 4.23 26.48
N ASP A 364 -35.49 2.91 26.65
CA ASP A 364 -35.39 2.22 27.93
C ASP A 364 -34.07 1.44 27.98
N GLU A 365 -33.17 1.82 28.91
CA GLU A 365 -31.86 1.18 29.04
C GLU A 365 -32.00 -0.32 29.36
N PRO A 366 -31.55 -1.22 28.45
CA PRO A 366 -31.84 -2.63 28.60
C PRO A 366 -30.91 -3.28 29.62
N LYS A 367 -31.44 -4.29 30.33
CA LYS A 367 -30.59 -5.20 31.09
C LYS A 367 -29.89 -6.17 30.13
N VAL A 368 -28.58 -6.02 29.99
CA VAL A 368 -27.75 -6.87 29.13
C VAL A 368 -27.68 -8.29 29.72
N LYS A 369 -28.03 -9.29 28.91
CA LYS A 369 -27.84 -10.71 29.24
C LYS A 369 -26.48 -11.16 28.72
N MET A 370 -25.73 -11.88 29.54
CA MET A 370 -24.40 -12.38 29.19
C MET A 370 -24.40 -13.91 29.10
N ILE A 371 -23.59 -14.46 28.19
CA ILE A 371 -23.14 -15.85 28.16
C ILE A 371 -21.61 -15.90 28.15
N GLU A 372 -21.01 -17.05 28.39
CA GLU A 372 -19.54 -17.20 28.37
C GLU A 372 -18.98 -16.89 26.97
N SER A 373 -19.43 -17.61 25.95
CA SER A 373 -19.05 -17.40 24.55
C SER A 373 -20.09 -18.02 23.60
N TRP A 374 -20.24 -17.44 22.41
CA TRP A 374 -20.98 -18.06 21.29
C TRP A 374 -20.17 -19.12 20.54
N GLU A 375 -18.87 -19.23 20.79
CA GLU A 375 -18.03 -20.22 20.11
C GLU A 375 -18.42 -21.66 20.51
N GLU A 376 -18.76 -21.85 21.78
CA GLU A 376 -19.11 -23.15 22.37
C GLU A 376 -20.61 -23.50 22.26
N VAL A 377 -21.43 -22.59 21.74
CA VAL A 377 -22.87 -22.84 21.56
C VAL A 377 -23.08 -23.76 20.35
N SER A 378 -23.61 -24.95 20.62
CA SER A 378 -23.93 -25.94 19.59
C SER A 378 -25.15 -25.54 18.76
N GLY A 379 -25.15 -25.92 17.48
CA GLY A 379 -26.22 -25.60 16.52
C GLY A 379 -25.64 -25.35 15.13
N ASN A 380 -26.50 -25.34 14.10
CA ASN A 380 -26.06 -24.99 12.76
C ASN A 380 -25.73 -23.49 12.69
N SER A 381 -24.46 -23.13 12.54
CA SER A 381 -23.99 -21.74 12.42
C SER A 381 -23.92 -21.24 10.98
N GLY A 382 -24.19 -22.08 9.98
CA GLY A 382 -24.07 -21.71 8.58
C GLY A 382 -22.64 -21.39 8.16
N GLU A 383 -21.63 -21.82 8.92
CA GLU A 383 -20.21 -21.70 8.54
C GLU A 383 -19.85 -22.77 7.50
N HIS A 384 -18.79 -22.52 6.73
CA HIS A 384 -18.25 -23.54 5.83
C HIS A 384 -17.73 -24.75 6.59
N ALA A 385 -17.79 -25.93 5.97
CA ALA A 385 -17.16 -27.12 6.52
C ALA A 385 -15.65 -26.94 6.62
N ALA A 386 -15.03 -27.52 7.66
CA ALA A 386 -13.59 -27.48 7.83
C ALA A 386 -12.86 -28.04 6.59
N GLY A 387 -11.86 -27.32 6.10
CA GLY A 387 -11.11 -27.68 4.88
C GLY A 387 -11.73 -27.16 3.57
N CYS A 388 -12.72 -26.26 3.62
CA CYS A 388 -13.11 -25.49 2.45
C CYS A 388 -11.91 -24.67 1.95
N GLU A 389 -11.67 -24.69 0.63
CA GLU A 389 -10.55 -23.99 -0.01
C GLU A 389 -11.05 -23.20 -1.23
N ILE A 390 -10.35 -22.12 -1.53
CA ILE A 390 -10.60 -21.28 -2.71
C ILE A 390 -9.67 -21.74 -3.84
N SER A 391 -10.10 -21.58 -5.10
CA SER A 391 -9.25 -21.94 -6.23
C SER A 391 -7.96 -21.11 -6.30
N ILE A 392 -6.90 -21.70 -6.87
CA ILE A 392 -5.61 -21.03 -7.06
C ILE A 392 -5.74 -19.83 -8.01
N GLU A 393 -6.59 -19.93 -9.03
CA GLU A 393 -6.82 -18.88 -10.02
C GLU A 393 -7.54 -17.67 -9.41
N ASP A 394 -8.56 -17.91 -8.58
CA ASP A 394 -9.26 -16.86 -7.82
C ASP A 394 -8.30 -16.20 -6.82
N SER A 395 -7.47 -17.00 -6.15
CA SER A 395 -6.47 -16.50 -5.21
C SER A 395 -5.47 -15.55 -5.87
N LYS A 396 -4.95 -15.92 -7.05
CA LYS A 396 -4.02 -15.08 -7.81
C LYS A 396 -4.68 -13.78 -8.28
N THR A 397 -5.88 -13.88 -8.85
CA THR A 397 -6.63 -12.71 -9.33
C THR A 397 -6.88 -11.71 -8.20
N ARG A 398 -7.17 -12.20 -6.98
CA ARG A 398 -7.39 -11.35 -5.81
C ARG A 398 -6.12 -10.67 -5.33
N ILE A 399 -4.99 -11.38 -5.31
CA ILE A 399 -3.68 -10.78 -5.00
C ILE A 399 -3.34 -9.70 -6.02
N ASP A 400 -3.49 -9.96 -7.33
CA ASP A 400 -3.25 -8.98 -8.39
C ASP A 400 -4.13 -7.72 -8.23
N GLN A 401 -5.39 -7.89 -7.81
CA GLN A 401 -6.29 -6.77 -7.51
C GLN A 401 -5.83 -5.95 -6.29
N LEU A 402 -5.42 -6.61 -5.20
CA LEU A 402 -4.91 -5.93 -4.01
C LEU A 402 -3.62 -5.14 -4.31
N VAL A 403 -2.75 -5.68 -5.16
CA VAL A 403 -1.55 -4.99 -5.68
C VAL A 403 -1.95 -3.77 -6.52
N ALA A 404 -2.90 -3.94 -7.44
CA ALA A 404 -3.36 -2.84 -8.30
C ALA A 404 -3.99 -1.68 -7.51
N LEU A 405 -4.62 -1.98 -6.37
CA LEU A 405 -5.18 -0.99 -5.44
C LEU A 405 -4.12 -0.36 -4.51
N GLY A 406 -2.91 -0.91 -4.47
CA GLY A 406 -1.83 -0.45 -3.59
C GLY A 406 -2.03 -0.82 -2.11
N TYR A 407 -2.92 -1.78 -1.82
CA TYR A 407 -3.09 -2.30 -0.47
C TYR A 407 -1.92 -3.18 -0.03
N ILE A 408 -1.32 -3.89 -0.99
CA ILE A 408 -0.17 -4.76 -0.77
C ILE A 408 0.89 -4.48 -1.83
N ASP A 409 2.15 -4.69 -1.49
CA ASP A 409 3.24 -4.66 -2.46
C ASP A 409 3.15 -5.88 -3.39
N GLU A 410 3.69 -5.76 -4.61
CA GLU A 410 3.80 -6.89 -5.53
C GLU A 410 4.62 -8.01 -4.86
N PRO A 411 4.04 -9.23 -4.67
CA PRO A 411 4.74 -10.31 -4.00
C PRO A 411 6.04 -10.67 -4.73
N ASP A 412 7.09 -11.01 -3.96
CA ASP A 412 8.34 -11.47 -4.56
C ASP A 412 8.09 -12.70 -5.47
N SER A 413 8.78 -12.71 -6.61
CA SER A 413 8.78 -13.84 -7.55
C SER A 413 9.24 -15.16 -6.91
N ASP A 414 10.05 -15.10 -5.85
CA ASP A 414 10.39 -16.24 -4.98
C ASP A 414 9.31 -16.41 -3.91
N SER A 415 8.54 -17.49 -4.03
CA SER A 415 7.43 -17.79 -3.14
C SER A 415 7.85 -17.92 -1.66
N SER A 416 9.09 -18.33 -1.39
CA SER A 416 9.60 -18.45 -0.02
C SER A 416 9.77 -17.07 0.63
N LYS A 417 10.28 -16.10 -0.15
CA LYS A 417 10.42 -14.71 0.28
C LYS A 417 9.05 -14.06 0.44
N ALA A 418 8.13 -14.26 -0.50
CA ALA A 418 6.76 -13.74 -0.39
C ALA A 418 6.03 -14.26 0.87
N VAL A 419 6.19 -15.54 1.20
CA VAL A 419 5.64 -16.12 2.45
C VAL A 419 6.29 -15.51 3.70
N GLU A 420 7.60 -15.27 3.66
CA GLU A 420 8.32 -14.64 4.76
C GLU A 420 7.87 -13.18 4.99
N GLU A 421 7.76 -12.40 3.92
CA GLU A 421 7.24 -11.03 3.95
C GLU A 421 5.79 -10.98 4.46
N CYS A 422 4.95 -11.91 4.00
CA CYS A 422 3.60 -12.09 4.50
C CYS A 422 3.56 -12.30 6.03
N ARG A 423 4.36 -13.26 6.55
CA ARG A 423 4.45 -13.50 8.00
C ARG A 423 4.96 -12.29 8.76
N ARG A 424 5.90 -11.53 8.19
CA ARG A 424 6.42 -10.28 8.77
C ARG A 424 5.30 -9.26 8.95
N GLU A 425 4.53 -8.98 7.90
CA GLU A 425 3.45 -7.98 7.96
C GLU A 425 2.31 -8.42 8.89
N LEU A 426 1.90 -9.69 8.87
CA LEU A 426 0.85 -10.21 9.77
C LEU A 426 1.24 -10.09 11.24
N ASN A 427 2.48 -10.46 11.58
CA ASN A 427 2.98 -10.31 12.96
C ASN A 427 3.04 -8.84 13.38
N TYR A 428 3.42 -7.94 12.47
CA TYR A 428 3.44 -6.51 12.74
C TYR A 428 2.04 -5.95 12.98
N ASN A 429 1.07 -6.31 12.14
CA ASN A 429 -0.33 -5.90 12.29
C ASN A 429 -0.94 -6.44 13.58
N LEU A 430 -0.65 -7.68 13.94
CA LEU A 430 -1.07 -8.30 15.19
C LEU A 430 -0.47 -7.58 16.41
N ALA A 431 0.83 -7.25 16.39
CA ALA A 431 1.47 -6.47 17.44
C ALA A 431 0.84 -5.07 17.58
N ARG A 432 0.50 -4.40 16.47
CA ARG A 432 -0.22 -3.12 16.48
C ARG A 432 -1.63 -3.26 17.06
N SER A 433 -2.34 -4.36 16.79
CA SER A 433 -3.65 -4.64 17.40
C SER A 433 -3.55 -4.84 18.91
N TYR A 434 -2.48 -5.46 19.41
CA TYR A 434 -2.22 -5.54 20.86
C TYR A 434 -1.92 -4.17 21.46
N ILE A 435 -1.14 -3.32 20.79
CA ILE A 435 -0.86 -1.94 21.24
C ILE A 435 -2.17 -1.13 21.34
N ASP A 436 -3.05 -1.22 20.34
CA ASP A 436 -4.35 -0.53 20.36
C ASP A 436 -5.27 -0.98 21.50
N ALA A 437 -5.14 -2.25 21.91
CA ALA A 437 -5.82 -2.82 23.07
C ALA A 437 -5.11 -2.53 24.41
N GLU A 438 -4.06 -1.71 24.40
CA GLU A 438 -3.19 -1.41 25.55
C GLU A 438 -2.40 -2.64 26.10
N LEU A 439 -2.35 -3.73 25.35
CA LEU A 439 -1.69 -5.00 25.69
C LEU A 439 -0.20 -5.03 25.26
N HIS A 440 0.57 -4.03 25.70
CA HIS A 440 1.95 -3.80 25.28
C HIS A 440 2.91 -4.96 25.61
N GLY A 441 2.64 -5.73 26.67
CA GLY A 441 3.42 -6.91 27.05
C GLY A 441 3.34 -8.06 26.04
N TYR A 442 2.24 -8.18 25.30
CA TYR A 442 2.11 -9.15 24.20
C TYR A 442 2.73 -8.64 22.90
N ALA A 443 2.68 -7.32 22.67
CA ALA A 443 3.25 -6.71 21.48
C ALA A 443 4.79 -6.66 21.50
N ALA A 444 5.40 -6.36 22.65
CA ALA A 444 6.85 -6.12 22.75
C ALA A 444 7.71 -7.33 22.32
N PRO A 445 7.43 -8.59 22.72
CA PRO A 445 8.21 -9.75 22.24
C PRO A 445 8.14 -9.93 20.73
N MET A 446 6.96 -9.70 20.13
CA MET A 446 6.77 -9.82 18.68
C MET A 446 7.57 -8.75 17.93
N LEU A 447 7.51 -7.51 18.41
CA LEU A 447 8.23 -6.38 17.81
C LEU A 447 9.74 -6.50 17.98
N LEU A 448 10.20 -7.04 19.12
CA LEU A 448 11.61 -7.36 19.34
C LEU A 448 12.10 -8.38 18.30
N ALA A 449 11.39 -9.50 18.14
CA ALA A 449 11.76 -10.53 17.16
C ALA A 449 11.75 -9.98 15.72
N LEU A 450 10.77 -9.13 15.38
CA LEU A 450 10.71 -8.46 14.07
C LEU A 450 11.88 -7.49 13.87
N TYR A 451 12.20 -6.67 14.86
CA TYR A 451 13.29 -5.70 14.77
C TYR A 451 14.66 -6.37 14.69
N GLU A 452 14.88 -7.45 15.46
CA GLU A 452 16.13 -8.24 15.40
C GLU A 452 16.31 -8.93 14.06
N LYS A 453 15.22 -9.45 13.47
CA LYS A 453 15.26 -10.14 12.17
C LYS A 453 15.32 -9.19 10.97
N TYR A 454 14.68 -8.03 11.07
CA TYR A 454 14.59 -7.02 10.00
C TYR A 454 15.09 -5.66 10.48
N PRO A 455 16.40 -5.51 10.71
CA PRO A 455 16.95 -4.34 11.39
C PRO A 455 16.91 -3.02 10.61
N LEU A 456 16.55 -3.06 9.32
CA LEU A 456 16.34 -1.88 8.48
C LEU A 456 14.87 -1.41 8.46
N GLU A 457 13.96 -2.18 9.05
CA GLU A 457 12.54 -1.83 9.19
C GLU A 457 12.30 -1.07 10.51
N PHE A 458 12.75 0.18 10.54
CA PHE A 458 12.73 1.02 11.75
C PHE A 458 11.34 1.21 12.35
N ARG A 459 10.27 1.02 11.56
CA ARG A 459 8.88 1.02 12.06
C ARG A 459 8.65 -0.01 13.16
N PHE A 460 9.39 -1.13 13.18
CA PHE A 460 9.31 -2.12 14.27
C PHE A 460 9.95 -1.58 15.55
N GLY A 461 11.14 -1.00 15.44
CA GLY A 461 11.85 -0.36 16.55
C GLY A 461 11.08 0.81 17.16
N ILE A 462 10.41 1.63 16.35
CA ILE A 462 9.55 2.73 16.82
C ILE A 462 8.39 2.21 17.68
N GLN A 463 7.68 1.17 17.21
CA GLN A 463 6.57 0.58 17.98
C GLN A 463 7.09 -0.15 19.23
N LEU A 464 8.25 -0.83 19.14
CA LEU A 464 8.88 -1.46 20.29
C LEU A 464 9.28 -0.43 21.36
N ALA A 465 9.83 0.70 20.95
CA ALA A 465 10.16 1.81 21.83
C ALA A 465 8.90 2.36 22.54
N ALA A 466 7.78 2.48 21.82
CA ALA A 466 6.50 2.85 22.42
C ALA A 466 6.04 1.84 23.49
N CYS A 467 6.21 0.53 23.25
CA CYS A 467 5.97 -0.49 24.28
C CYS A 467 6.91 -0.32 25.48
N PHE A 468 8.21 -0.12 25.27
CA PHE A 468 9.17 0.06 26.36
C PHE A 468 8.90 1.31 27.20
N ILE A 469 8.40 2.39 26.60
CA ILE A 469 7.96 3.58 27.34
C ILE A 469 6.80 3.22 28.29
N VAL A 470 5.78 2.52 27.81
CA VAL A 470 4.60 2.14 28.62
C VAL A 470 4.95 1.10 29.68
N LEU A 471 5.81 0.13 29.34
CA LEU A 471 6.30 -0.90 30.25
C LEU A 471 7.41 -0.40 31.19
N GLU A 472 7.76 0.88 31.12
CA GLU A 472 8.83 1.53 31.90
C GLU A 472 10.21 0.82 31.80
N LYS A 473 10.51 0.22 30.65
CA LYS A 473 11.78 -0.47 30.35
C LYS A 473 12.87 0.53 29.95
N GLN A 474 13.29 1.35 30.90
CA GLN A 474 14.22 2.47 30.67
C GLN A 474 15.55 2.04 30.03
N VAL A 475 16.16 0.96 30.54
CA VAL A 475 17.47 0.47 30.05
C VAL A 475 17.35 -0.05 28.62
N ASP A 476 16.35 -0.88 28.35
CA ASP A 476 16.09 -1.43 27.02
C ASP A 476 15.73 -0.36 26.00
N LEU A 477 14.90 0.63 26.40
CA LEU A 477 14.57 1.78 25.54
C LEU A 477 15.83 2.54 25.12
N LYS A 478 16.74 2.82 26.08
CA LYS A 478 17.99 3.52 25.78
C LYS A 478 18.85 2.74 24.79
N LEU A 479 19.05 1.45 25.06
CA LEU A 479 19.84 0.57 24.19
C LEU A 479 19.24 0.48 22.78
N LEU A 480 17.91 0.37 22.68
CA LEU A 480 17.20 0.35 21.41
C LEU A 480 17.38 1.65 20.64
N VAL A 481 17.22 2.80 21.28
CA VAL A 481 17.36 4.12 20.64
C VAL A 481 18.80 4.37 20.19
N ASP A 482 19.78 3.99 21.00
CA ASP A 482 21.20 4.08 20.64
C ASP A 482 21.53 3.18 19.42
N ASP A 483 21.03 1.94 19.42
CA ASP A 483 21.16 1.01 18.30
C ASP A 483 20.50 1.58 17.04
N MET A 484 19.23 1.98 17.10
CA MET A 484 18.49 2.59 15.98
C MET A 484 19.24 3.81 15.39
N ASN A 485 19.78 4.68 16.25
CA ASN A 485 20.54 5.85 15.82
C ASN A 485 21.83 5.46 15.09
N ASP A 486 22.56 4.47 15.59
CA ASP A 486 23.76 3.97 14.91
C ASP A 486 23.43 3.31 13.56
N ARG A 487 22.38 2.47 13.51
CA ARG A 487 21.89 1.85 12.27
C ARG A 487 21.44 2.89 11.24
N TRP A 488 20.70 3.93 11.66
CA TRP A 488 20.29 5.03 10.77
C TRP A 488 21.47 5.81 10.23
N ARG A 489 22.45 6.18 11.07
CA ARG A 489 23.64 6.93 10.61
C ARG A 489 24.41 6.15 9.55
N LYS A 490 24.62 4.85 9.77
CA LYS A 490 25.31 3.98 8.82
C LYS A 490 24.52 3.78 7.53
N SER A 491 23.22 3.51 7.64
CA SER A 491 22.33 3.37 6.47
C SER A 491 22.27 4.65 5.65
N ALA A 492 22.19 5.81 6.30
CA ALA A 492 22.21 7.12 5.65
C ALA A 492 23.55 7.40 4.93
N GLN A 493 24.67 7.00 5.53
CA GLN A 493 25.99 7.11 4.90
C GLN A 493 26.08 6.26 3.63
N VAL A 494 25.70 4.99 3.71
CA VAL A 494 25.66 4.09 2.55
C VAL A 494 24.71 4.64 1.48
N ALA A 495 23.52 5.11 1.85
CA ALA A 495 22.58 5.69 0.90
C ALA A 495 23.13 6.95 0.20
N LYS A 496 23.90 7.80 0.91
CA LYS A 496 24.58 8.96 0.31
C LYS A 496 25.63 8.53 -0.71
N GLU A 497 26.39 7.48 -0.42
CA GLU A 497 27.38 6.92 -1.35
C GLU A 497 26.70 6.39 -2.60
N ARG A 498 25.61 5.62 -2.45
CA ARG A 498 24.79 5.12 -3.57
C ARG A 498 24.18 6.23 -4.41
N LEU A 499 23.69 7.30 -3.80
CA LEU A 499 23.17 8.46 -4.55
C LEU A 499 24.26 9.16 -5.39
N ARG A 500 25.54 9.12 -4.96
CA ARG A 500 26.65 9.64 -5.77
C ARG A 500 26.93 8.75 -6.99
N GLU A 501 26.85 7.43 -6.83
CA GLU A 501 26.96 6.47 -7.93
C GLU A 501 25.84 6.71 -8.97
N VAL A 502 24.58 6.82 -8.53
CA VAL A 502 23.45 7.17 -9.40
C VAL A 502 23.68 8.49 -10.13
N ALA A 503 24.18 9.52 -9.44
CA ALA A 503 24.44 10.81 -10.06
C ALA A 503 25.49 10.72 -11.18
N GLN A 504 26.51 9.87 -11.00
CA GLN A 504 27.50 9.58 -12.04
C GLN A 504 26.86 8.88 -13.24
N ILE A 505 25.98 7.90 -13.02
CA ILE A 505 25.23 7.20 -14.07
C ILE A 505 24.35 8.17 -14.87
N VAL A 506 23.58 9.02 -14.17
CA VAL A 506 22.74 10.03 -14.83
C VAL A 506 23.59 11.00 -15.67
N LYS A 507 24.79 11.35 -15.22
CA LYS A 507 25.74 12.19 -15.96
C LYS A 507 26.25 11.49 -17.21
N GLU A 508 26.59 10.22 -17.14
CA GLU A 508 27.05 9.42 -18.28
C GLU A 508 25.94 9.20 -19.32
N ARG A 509 24.75 8.78 -18.87
CA ARG A 509 23.56 8.65 -19.74
C ARG A 509 23.20 9.96 -20.43
N ARG A 510 23.34 11.10 -19.72
CA ARG A 510 23.12 12.43 -20.32
C ARG A 510 24.14 12.76 -21.40
N LYS A 511 25.42 12.45 -21.19
CA LYS A 511 26.46 12.65 -22.22
C LYS A 511 26.21 11.77 -23.44
N MET A 512 25.84 10.51 -23.23
CA MET A 512 25.50 9.58 -24.30
C MET A 512 24.29 10.08 -25.10
N LEU A 513 23.26 10.55 -24.42
CA LEU A 513 22.07 11.13 -25.06
C LEU A 513 22.43 12.36 -25.91
N GLN A 514 23.30 13.25 -25.43
CA GLN A 514 23.77 14.41 -26.20
C GLN A 514 24.51 13.99 -27.47
N VAL A 515 25.30 12.92 -27.43
CA VAL A 515 25.96 12.37 -28.62
C VAL A 515 24.94 11.79 -29.59
N ILE A 516 23.96 11.00 -29.10
CA ILE A 516 22.87 10.47 -29.94
C ILE A 516 22.09 11.61 -30.62
N GLU A 517 21.76 12.67 -29.88
CA GLU A 517 21.07 13.86 -30.41
C GLU A 517 21.92 14.62 -31.44
N ALA A 518 23.24 14.71 -31.24
CA ALA A 518 24.14 15.34 -32.22
C ALA A 518 24.27 14.52 -33.52
N PHE A 519 24.11 13.19 -33.46
CA PHE A 519 24.12 12.31 -34.63
C PHE A 519 22.80 12.36 -35.42
N GLY A 520 21.69 12.76 -34.80
CA GLY A 520 20.38 12.90 -35.43
C GLY A 520 20.03 14.37 -35.69
N GLN A 521 20.33 14.91 -36.87
CA GLN A 521 19.68 16.16 -37.29
C GLN A 521 18.15 15.96 -37.33
N ALA A 522 17.44 16.82 -36.60
CA ALA A 522 16.02 17.17 -36.65
C ALA A 522 15.17 16.41 -37.70
N ASP A 523 14.66 15.23 -37.32
CA ASP A 523 13.44 14.69 -37.93
C ASP A 523 12.43 14.56 -36.78
N GLN A 524 11.40 15.41 -36.80
CA GLN A 524 10.43 15.55 -35.70
C GLN A 524 9.57 14.29 -35.49
N ASP A 525 9.62 13.33 -36.43
CA ASP A 525 8.77 12.14 -36.46
C ASP A 525 9.39 10.89 -35.78
N LEU A 526 10.58 10.99 -35.18
CA LEU A 526 11.37 9.83 -34.73
C LEU A 526 11.25 9.42 -33.25
N THR A 527 10.32 9.95 -32.44
CA THR A 527 10.37 9.69 -30.98
C THR A 527 9.11 9.04 -30.39
N PRO A 528 9.14 7.72 -30.15
CA PRO A 528 8.39 7.08 -29.07
C PRO A 528 9.31 6.96 -27.85
N ALA A 529 9.59 8.08 -27.18
CA ALA A 529 10.19 8.08 -25.85
C ALA A 529 9.26 8.83 -24.92
N VAL A 530 9.09 8.35 -23.68
CA VAL A 530 8.32 9.06 -22.65
C VAL A 530 9.06 10.37 -22.33
N VAL A 531 8.66 11.42 -23.03
CA VAL A 531 9.04 12.81 -22.78
C VAL A 531 8.16 13.26 -21.62
N GLU A 532 8.76 13.73 -20.52
CA GLU A 532 7.97 14.36 -19.47
C GLU A 532 7.21 15.56 -20.04
N PRO A 533 6.09 16.00 -19.42
CA PRO A 533 5.38 17.21 -19.84
C PRO A 533 6.25 18.47 -19.95
N SER A 534 7.43 18.44 -19.30
CA SER A 534 8.49 19.46 -19.36
C SER A 534 9.34 19.45 -20.63
N GLY A 535 9.13 18.49 -21.55
CA GLY A 535 9.95 18.31 -22.75
C GLY A 535 11.26 17.53 -22.51
N ARG A 536 11.53 17.08 -21.28
CA ARG A 536 12.77 16.34 -20.94
C ARG A 536 12.60 14.83 -21.08
N ARG A 537 13.56 14.16 -21.71
CA ARG A 537 13.61 12.68 -21.76
C ARG A 537 14.00 12.12 -20.39
N ARG A 538 13.33 11.04 -19.98
CA ARG A 538 13.66 10.31 -18.75
C ARG A 538 15.01 9.60 -18.88
N LEU A 539 15.93 9.90 -17.96
CA LEU A 539 17.28 9.29 -17.89
C LEU A 539 17.34 8.10 -16.92
N LEU A 540 16.25 7.84 -16.20
CA LEU A 540 16.09 6.71 -15.28
C LEU A 540 14.77 6.01 -15.60
N SER A 541 14.73 4.69 -15.50
CA SER A 541 13.50 3.90 -15.57
C SER A 541 12.59 4.16 -14.35
N SER A 542 11.32 3.78 -14.43
CA SER A 542 10.38 3.96 -13.31
C SER A 542 10.86 3.24 -12.03
N HIS A 543 11.40 2.03 -12.17
CA HIS A 543 11.98 1.27 -11.07
C HIS A 543 13.22 1.96 -10.47
N GLU A 544 14.12 2.48 -11.31
CA GLU A 544 15.30 3.23 -10.86
C GLU A 544 14.90 4.54 -10.13
N GLN A 545 13.81 5.19 -10.55
CA GLN A 545 13.29 6.37 -9.86
C GLN A 545 12.75 6.05 -8.47
N GLN A 546 12.02 4.95 -8.32
CA GLN A 546 11.54 4.46 -7.03
C GLN A 546 12.72 4.17 -6.09
N GLU A 547 13.75 3.49 -6.59
CA GLU A 547 14.93 3.16 -5.78
C GLU A 547 15.71 4.41 -5.37
N VAL A 548 15.88 5.38 -6.28
CA VAL A 548 16.49 6.68 -5.95
C VAL A 548 15.66 7.45 -4.92
N GLN A 549 14.33 7.35 -4.97
CA GLN A 549 13.46 7.96 -3.98
C GLN A 549 13.62 7.29 -2.61
N LYS A 550 13.75 5.96 -2.56
CA LYS A 550 14.05 5.19 -1.34
C LYS A 550 15.40 5.60 -0.75
N LEU A 551 16.46 5.62 -1.56
CA LEU A 551 17.79 6.08 -1.16
C LEU A 551 17.78 7.52 -0.67
N ARG A 552 17.08 8.44 -1.34
CA ARG A 552 16.91 9.82 -0.88
C ARG A 552 16.23 9.87 0.48
N SER A 553 15.19 9.06 0.68
CA SER A 553 14.49 8.96 1.96
C SER A 553 15.44 8.53 3.08
N ILE A 554 16.21 7.45 2.87
CA ILE A 554 17.18 6.93 3.84
C ILE A 554 18.32 7.92 4.09
N SER A 555 18.87 8.53 3.03
CA SER A 555 20.03 9.45 3.11
C SER A 555 19.76 10.73 3.89
N ARG A 556 18.50 11.18 3.88
CA ARG A 556 18.07 12.40 4.57
C ARG A 556 17.89 12.17 6.06
N GLY A 557 17.72 10.91 6.50
CA GLY A 557 17.61 10.47 7.89
C GLY A 557 16.67 11.37 8.69
N SER A 558 15.39 11.00 8.81
CA SER A 558 14.50 11.77 9.69
C SER A 558 15.04 11.69 11.12
N THR A 559 15.72 12.75 11.59
CA THR A 559 16.21 12.81 12.97
C THR A 559 15.08 13.04 13.95
N GLU A 560 13.89 13.41 13.48
CA GLU A 560 12.75 13.80 14.31
C GLU A 560 12.26 12.65 15.20
N ALA A 561 12.01 11.49 14.61
CA ALA A 561 11.57 10.31 15.36
C ALA A 561 12.64 9.84 16.36
N LEU A 562 13.93 9.94 16.00
CA LEU A 562 15.02 9.63 16.96
C LEU A 562 15.16 10.69 18.04
N ASP A 563 15.05 11.98 17.71
CA ASP A 563 15.11 13.07 18.68
C ASP A 563 13.95 12.94 19.67
N PHE A 564 12.76 12.57 19.19
CA PHE A 564 11.59 12.26 20.02
C PHE A 564 11.81 11.04 20.93
N LEU A 565 12.37 9.95 20.41
CA LEU A 565 12.66 8.76 21.22
C LEU A 565 13.79 9.02 22.22
N ALA A 566 14.84 9.73 21.83
CA ALA A 566 15.91 10.18 22.73
C ALA A 566 15.39 11.12 23.82
N ALA A 567 14.44 11.99 23.49
CA ALA A 567 13.75 12.80 24.49
C ALA A 567 12.96 11.95 25.48
N SER A 568 12.33 10.86 25.02
CA SER A 568 11.62 9.91 25.88
C SER A 568 12.58 9.18 26.82
N VAL A 569 13.76 8.78 26.33
CA VAL A 569 14.85 8.23 27.17
C VAL A 569 15.27 9.23 28.24
N ALA A 570 15.59 10.47 27.86
CA ALA A 570 15.99 11.53 28.80
C ALA A 570 14.90 11.82 29.85
N ALA A 571 13.62 11.81 29.43
CA ALA A 571 12.50 11.99 30.35
C ALA A 571 12.38 10.85 31.38
N MET A 572 12.61 9.60 30.96
CA MET A 572 12.62 8.44 31.86
C MET A 572 13.85 8.44 32.80
N GLU A 573 15.00 8.96 32.34
CA GLU A 573 16.19 9.19 33.17
C GLU A 573 16.03 10.33 34.18
N GLY A 574 14.96 11.13 34.07
CA GLY A 574 14.73 12.30 34.92
C GLY A 574 15.44 13.57 34.44
N ASP A 575 16.16 13.54 33.32
CA ASP A 575 16.75 14.72 32.68
C ASP A 575 15.70 15.43 31.80
N HIS A 576 14.74 16.04 32.48
CA HIS A 576 13.60 16.72 31.86
C HIS A 576 14.02 17.95 31.03
N GLU A 577 15.09 18.65 31.42
CA GLU A 577 15.61 19.80 30.67
C GLU A 577 16.29 19.35 29.36
N HIS A 578 17.04 18.24 29.37
CA HIS A 578 17.57 17.69 28.12
C HIS A 578 16.46 17.16 27.21
N SER A 579 15.46 16.50 27.78
CA SER A 579 14.28 16.02 27.06
C SER A 579 13.58 17.16 26.32
N LEU A 580 13.31 18.30 26.97
CA LEU A 580 12.70 19.47 26.32
C LEU A 580 13.54 19.99 25.15
N ARG A 581 14.86 20.14 25.31
CA ARG A 581 15.74 20.59 24.21
C ARG A 581 15.67 19.67 22.99
N LEU A 582 15.54 18.36 23.20
CA LEU A 582 15.40 17.39 22.11
C LEU A 582 14.03 17.48 21.44
N LEU A 583 12.96 17.67 22.21
CA LEU A 583 11.60 17.87 21.68
C LEU A 583 11.48 19.19 20.90
N GLU A 584 12.04 20.29 21.41
CA GLU A 584 12.10 21.59 20.72
C GLU A 584 12.88 21.49 19.39
N LYS A 585 13.96 20.71 19.37
CA LYS A 585 14.71 20.41 18.15
C LYS A 585 13.85 19.64 17.15
N ALA A 586 13.10 18.63 17.59
CA ALA A 586 12.20 17.87 16.73
C ALA A 586 11.06 18.75 16.16
N GLU A 587 10.60 19.76 16.91
CA GLU A 587 9.52 20.67 16.50
C GLU A 587 9.86 21.46 15.23
N THR A 588 11.12 21.88 15.08
CA THR A 588 11.57 22.71 13.95
C THR A 588 11.43 22.07 12.57
N SER A 589 11.08 20.77 12.52
CA SER A 589 11.02 19.97 11.30
C SER A 589 9.59 19.67 10.81
N ASN A 590 8.57 20.19 11.53
CA ASN A 590 7.18 20.36 11.07
C ASN A 590 6.35 19.08 10.77
N SER A 591 6.74 17.88 11.22
CA SER A 591 6.03 16.62 10.84
C SER A 591 5.17 15.90 11.90
N GLN A 592 5.17 16.29 13.19
CA GLN A 592 4.32 15.64 14.22
C GLN A 592 3.89 16.57 15.38
N GLY A 593 3.25 17.71 15.09
CA GLY A 593 3.03 18.73 16.10
C GLY A 593 2.17 18.30 17.31
N VAL A 594 1.03 17.62 17.13
CA VAL A 594 0.15 17.26 18.27
C VAL A 594 0.77 16.25 19.24
N MET A 595 1.41 15.19 18.73
CA MET A 595 2.07 14.17 19.57
C MET A 595 3.31 14.74 20.27
N LEU A 596 4.08 15.57 19.56
CA LEU A 596 5.24 16.25 20.13
C LEU A 596 4.83 17.19 21.26
N ASN A 597 3.81 18.02 21.01
CA ASN A 597 3.23 18.91 22.01
C ASN A 597 2.73 18.13 23.23
N PHE A 598 2.04 17.00 23.02
CA PHE A 598 1.64 16.11 24.12
C PHE A 598 2.84 15.64 24.94
N GLN A 599 3.94 15.20 24.32
CA GLN A 599 5.13 14.79 25.07
C GLN A 599 5.82 15.95 25.79
N MET A 600 5.97 17.10 25.15
CA MET A 600 6.50 18.30 25.81
C MET A 600 5.67 18.66 27.05
N SER A 601 4.35 18.55 26.96
CA SER A 601 3.46 18.77 28.10
C SER A 601 3.71 17.79 29.25
N ASN A 602 3.99 16.51 28.96
CA ASN A 602 4.32 15.51 29.97
C ASN A 602 5.61 15.89 30.72
N VAL A 603 6.61 16.39 29.99
CA VAL A 603 7.88 16.84 30.57
C VAL A 603 7.69 18.14 31.38
N TYR A 604 6.95 19.12 30.86
CA TYR A 604 6.61 20.34 31.62
C TYR A 604 5.84 20.03 32.90
N MET A 605 4.90 19.07 32.87
CA MET A 605 4.17 18.63 34.06
C MET A 605 5.11 18.04 35.12
N LYS A 606 6.17 17.31 34.72
CA LYS A 606 7.18 16.77 35.64
C LYS A 606 8.06 17.88 36.24
N LEU A 607 8.32 18.94 35.49
CA LEU A 607 9.01 20.15 35.96
C LEU A 607 8.13 21.07 36.82
N GLY A 608 6.84 20.76 37.00
CA GLY A 608 5.88 21.64 37.69
C GLY A 608 5.48 22.89 36.89
N ARG A 609 5.84 22.96 35.59
CA ARG A 609 5.56 24.07 34.67
C ARG A 609 4.17 23.89 34.02
N PHE A 610 3.12 23.91 34.83
CA PHE A 610 1.76 23.58 34.37
C PHE A 610 1.19 24.56 33.34
N LEU A 611 1.51 25.85 33.43
CA LEU A 611 1.05 26.84 32.44
C LEU A 611 1.63 26.57 31.04
N ASP A 612 2.93 26.25 30.98
CA ASP A 612 3.61 25.91 29.72
C ASP A 612 3.06 24.60 29.14
N ALA A 613 2.82 23.59 30.00
CA ALA A 613 2.18 22.34 29.59
C ALA A 613 0.80 22.59 28.96
N LYS A 614 -0.01 23.48 29.55
CA LYS A 614 -1.32 23.85 29.02
C LYS A 614 -1.22 24.55 27.66
N GLU A 615 -0.33 25.52 27.52
CA GLU A 615 -0.14 26.29 26.28
C GLU A 615 0.24 25.38 25.11
N VAL A 616 1.22 24.50 25.33
CA VAL A 616 1.67 23.54 24.32
C VAL A 616 0.56 22.54 23.96
N LEU A 617 -0.22 22.06 24.93
CA LEU A 617 -1.35 21.18 24.66
C LEU A 617 -2.44 21.86 23.81
N LEU A 618 -2.75 23.13 24.10
CA LEU A 618 -3.71 23.90 23.31
C LEU A 618 -3.21 24.10 21.87
N LYS A 619 -1.93 24.45 21.70
CA LYS A 619 -1.28 24.50 20.38
C LYS A 619 -1.37 23.17 19.62
N GLY A 620 -1.25 22.05 20.32
CA GLY A 620 -1.45 20.72 19.73
C GLY A 620 -2.89 20.48 19.28
N LEU A 621 -3.87 20.86 20.10
CA LEU A 621 -5.30 20.71 19.77
C LEU A 621 -5.79 21.67 18.69
N GLU A 622 -5.11 22.78 18.44
CA GLU A 622 -5.35 23.62 17.25
C GLU A 622 -5.05 22.86 15.95
N GLN A 623 -4.14 21.87 15.99
CA GLN A 623 -3.80 21.04 14.84
C GLN A 623 -4.74 19.85 14.70
N ASP A 624 -5.01 19.16 15.80
CA ASP A 624 -5.94 18.03 15.90
C ASP A 624 -6.74 18.11 17.20
N GLU A 625 -7.98 18.61 17.10
CA GLU A 625 -8.89 18.77 18.23
C GLU A 625 -9.41 17.44 18.81
N THR A 626 -9.19 16.33 18.09
CA THR A 626 -9.66 14.99 18.45
C THR A 626 -8.60 14.14 19.16
N HIS A 627 -7.41 14.69 19.42
CA HIS A 627 -6.33 13.95 20.09
C HIS A 627 -6.64 13.69 21.58
N VAL A 628 -7.22 12.52 21.86
CA VAL A 628 -7.70 12.09 23.20
C VAL A 628 -6.64 12.23 24.28
N ARG A 629 -5.39 11.83 24.00
CA ARG A 629 -4.28 11.91 24.98
C ARG A 629 -3.99 13.34 25.40
N SER A 630 -4.07 14.31 24.47
CA SER A 630 -3.91 15.74 24.80
C SER A 630 -5.06 16.28 25.64
N LEU A 631 -6.31 15.86 25.35
CA LEU A 631 -7.49 16.25 26.15
C LEU A 631 -7.37 15.74 27.59
N VAL A 632 -6.95 14.49 27.78
CA VAL A 632 -6.72 13.91 29.11
C VAL A 632 -5.57 14.63 29.83
N ALA A 633 -4.47 14.95 29.13
CA ALA A 633 -3.37 15.71 29.70
C ALA A 633 -3.79 17.14 30.09
N LEU A 634 -4.66 17.80 29.32
CA LEU A 634 -5.23 19.09 29.69
C LEU A 634 -6.07 18.98 30.95
N SER A 635 -6.93 17.96 31.05
CA SER A 635 -7.71 17.73 32.26
C SER A 635 -6.80 17.58 33.48
N ARG A 636 -5.77 16.73 33.37
CA ARG A 636 -4.73 16.57 34.41
C ARG A 636 -4.07 17.91 34.77
N CYS A 637 -3.72 18.71 33.78
CA CYS A 637 -3.07 20.00 33.98
C CYS A 637 -4.00 20.99 34.71
N HIS A 638 -5.27 21.08 34.31
CA HIS A 638 -6.28 21.91 34.95
C HIS A 638 -6.58 21.50 36.40
N VAL A 639 -6.55 20.19 36.72
CA VAL A 639 -6.61 19.71 38.12
C VAL A 639 -5.44 20.26 38.94
N LYS A 640 -4.22 20.31 38.38
CA LYS A 640 -3.04 20.86 39.05
C LYS A 640 -3.09 22.39 39.20
N LEU A 641 -3.71 23.08 38.25
CA LEU A 641 -3.91 24.54 38.27
C LEU A 641 -5.08 24.98 39.18
N GLY A 642 -5.92 24.06 39.65
CA GLY A 642 -7.10 24.37 40.47
C GLY A 642 -8.35 24.76 39.66
N SER A 643 -8.30 24.67 38.33
CA SER A 643 -9.38 24.99 37.41
C SER A 643 -10.27 23.76 37.15
N PHE A 644 -11.09 23.37 38.13
CA PHE A 644 -11.77 22.08 38.11
C PHE A 644 -12.91 21.96 37.08
N ALA A 645 -13.55 23.07 36.70
CA ALA A 645 -14.63 23.06 35.72
C ALA A 645 -14.07 22.71 34.32
N GLU A 646 -12.98 23.35 33.94
CA GLU A 646 -12.25 23.08 32.69
C GLU A 646 -11.66 21.67 32.70
N ALA A 647 -11.14 21.21 33.85
CA ALA A 647 -10.68 19.83 33.96
C ALA A 647 -11.78 18.80 33.64
N LEU A 648 -13.00 19.03 34.13
CA LEU A 648 -14.15 18.18 33.83
C LEU A 648 -14.54 18.24 32.36
N GLU A 649 -14.53 19.44 31.77
CA GLU A 649 -14.86 19.63 30.36
C GLU A 649 -13.92 18.83 29.45
N TYR A 650 -12.61 18.97 29.62
CA TYR A 650 -11.63 18.25 28.80
C TYR A 650 -11.69 16.73 28.99
N ALA A 651 -11.87 16.25 30.24
CA ALA A 651 -12.04 14.82 30.48
C ALA A 651 -13.32 14.26 29.84
N ARG A 652 -14.44 15.00 29.90
CA ARG A 652 -15.69 14.61 29.25
C ARG A 652 -15.58 14.62 27.73
N ARG A 653 -14.88 15.59 27.14
CA ARG A 653 -14.56 15.60 25.71
C ARG A 653 -13.75 14.36 25.31
N ALA A 654 -12.75 13.99 26.10
CA ALA A 654 -11.98 12.75 25.89
C ALA A 654 -12.87 11.50 25.96
N ILE A 655 -13.75 11.39 26.96
CA ILE A 655 -14.71 10.28 27.10
C ILE A 655 -15.70 10.25 25.91
N GLY A 656 -16.14 11.41 25.44
CA GLY A 656 -17.03 11.54 24.29
C GLY A 656 -16.43 11.02 22.98
N LEU A 657 -15.09 11.09 22.86
CA LEU A 657 -14.33 10.56 21.73
C LEU A 657 -13.90 9.10 21.93
N GLN A 658 -13.58 8.70 23.15
CA GLN A 658 -13.16 7.35 23.52
C GLN A 658 -13.73 7.00 24.89
N TYR A 659 -14.83 6.23 24.93
CA TYR A 659 -15.47 5.86 26.19
C TYR A 659 -14.56 4.97 27.05
N GLN A 660 -13.88 4.02 26.42
CA GLN A 660 -12.90 3.14 27.06
C GLN A 660 -11.57 3.87 27.23
N CYS A 661 -11.57 4.85 28.13
CA CYS A 661 -10.40 5.63 28.52
C CYS A 661 -10.39 5.74 30.06
N PRO A 662 -9.86 4.73 30.78
CA PRO A 662 -9.89 4.70 32.25
C PRO A 662 -9.30 5.97 32.87
N LEU A 663 -8.26 6.51 32.25
CA LEU A 663 -7.57 7.71 32.71
C LEU A 663 -8.45 8.97 32.61
N ALA A 664 -9.30 9.10 31.59
CA ALA A 664 -10.23 10.22 31.47
C ALA A 664 -11.31 10.17 32.58
N HIS A 665 -11.89 8.99 32.83
CA HIS A 665 -12.84 8.78 33.93
C HIS A 665 -12.21 9.04 35.30
N TYR A 666 -10.97 8.60 35.49
CA TYR A 666 -10.18 8.92 36.68
C TYR A 666 -10.00 10.44 36.85
N TYR A 667 -9.70 11.19 35.78
CA TYR A 667 -9.56 12.64 35.88
C TYR A 667 -10.88 13.39 36.08
N VAL A 668 -12.03 12.85 35.62
CA VAL A 668 -13.36 13.33 36.04
C VAL A 668 -13.50 13.22 37.56
N ALA A 669 -13.23 12.03 38.11
CA ALA A 669 -13.31 11.80 39.55
C ALA A 669 -12.34 12.69 40.35
N ARG A 670 -11.11 12.86 39.87
CA ARG A 670 -10.10 13.74 40.47
C ARG A 670 -10.57 15.19 40.52
N ALA A 671 -11.17 15.71 39.45
CA ALA A 671 -11.69 17.07 39.40
C ALA A 671 -12.93 17.24 40.31
N GLN A 672 -13.86 16.28 40.30
CA GLN A 672 -15.02 16.25 41.21
C GLN A 672 -14.56 16.25 42.67
N ARG A 673 -13.65 15.34 43.05
CA ARG A 673 -13.08 15.28 44.40
C ARG A 673 -12.41 16.59 44.81
N ALA A 674 -11.57 17.16 43.94
CA ALA A 674 -10.88 18.41 44.23
C ALA A 674 -11.85 19.61 44.39
N SER A 675 -12.99 19.58 43.69
CA SER A 675 -14.09 20.53 43.86
C SER A 675 -15.06 20.21 45.02
N GLY A 676 -14.79 19.17 45.81
CA GLY A 676 -15.61 18.77 46.97
C GLY A 676 -16.81 17.86 46.66
N GLN A 677 -17.00 17.45 45.40
CA GLN A 677 -18.10 16.60 44.96
C GLN A 677 -17.79 15.10 45.18
N PHE A 678 -17.61 14.68 46.44
CA PHE A 678 -17.13 13.33 46.78
C PHE A 678 -18.05 12.20 46.29
N ALA A 679 -19.37 12.35 46.43
CA ALA A 679 -20.33 11.33 46.00
C ALA A 679 -20.34 11.13 44.48
N ALA A 680 -20.16 12.21 43.71
CA ALA A 680 -20.14 12.15 42.25
C ALA A 680 -18.86 11.51 41.68
N ALA A 681 -17.77 11.52 42.45
CA ALA A 681 -16.48 10.94 42.05
C ALA A 681 -16.47 9.40 42.07
N ILE A 682 -17.29 8.77 42.92
CA ILE A 682 -17.32 7.30 43.10
C ILE A 682 -17.70 6.58 41.79
N PRO A 683 -18.84 6.90 41.12
CA PRO A 683 -19.21 6.21 39.87
C PRO A 683 -18.16 6.33 38.77
N SER A 684 -17.49 7.48 38.67
CA SER A 684 -16.44 7.69 37.66
C SER A 684 -15.21 6.81 37.92
N LEU A 685 -14.85 6.60 39.20
CA LEU A 685 -13.77 5.66 39.56
C LEU A 685 -14.19 4.21 39.35
N GLU A 686 -15.44 3.85 39.68
CA GLU A 686 -15.98 2.51 39.42
C GLU A 686 -15.97 2.19 37.92
N ILE A 687 -16.33 3.16 37.07
CA ILE A 687 -16.22 3.01 35.61
C ILE A 687 -14.75 2.84 35.20
N ALA A 688 -13.84 3.69 35.70
CA ALA A 688 -12.41 3.57 35.41
C ALA A 688 -11.86 2.17 35.78
N LEU A 689 -12.27 1.63 36.93
CA LEU A 689 -11.87 0.28 37.39
C LEU A 689 -12.58 -0.86 36.66
N SER A 690 -13.81 -0.66 36.20
CA SER A 690 -14.47 -1.64 35.35
C SER A 690 -13.76 -1.80 34.01
N GLN A 691 -13.15 -0.73 33.50
CA GLN A 691 -12.38 -0.71 32.26
C GLN A 691 -10.92 -1.16 32.48
N ASN A 692 -10.32 -0.80 33.61
CA ASN A 692 -8.98 -1.25 34.01
C ASN A 692 -8.98 -1.64 35.50
N PRO A 693 -9.25 -2.92 35.82
CA PRO A 693 -9.25 -3.43 37.19
C PRO A 693 -7.89 -3.30 37.90
N ASN A 694 -6.80 -3.17 37.14
CA ASN A 694 -5.44 -3.09 37.68
C ASN A 694 -4.98 -1.63 37.91
N PHE A 695 -5.90 -0.67 37.93
CA PHE A 695 -5.58 0.75 38.09
C PHE A 695 -5.44 1.15 39.58
N ALA A 696 -4.25 0.94 40.13
CA ALA A 696 -3.95 1.12 41.55
C ALA A 696 -4.30 2.51 42.11
N GLU A 697 -4.08 3.59 41.36
CA GLU A 697 -4.41 4.95 41.79
C GLU A 697 -5.93 5.14 41.92
N ALA A 698 -6.74 4.52 41.07
CA ALA A 698 -8.19 4.58 41.17
C ALA A 698 -8.70 3.78 42.37
N HIS A 699 -8.10 2.61 42.67
CA HIS A 699 -8.37 1.87 43.91
C HIS A 699 -8.04 2.71 45.16
N THR A 700 -6.89 3.39 45.16
CA THR A 700 -6.47 4.26 46.27
C THR A 700 -7.46 5.40 46.51
N GLU A 701 -7.93 6.04 45.43
CA GLU A 701 -8.93 7.11 45.53
C GLU A 701 -10.28 6.61 46.04
N LEU A 702 -10.77 5.46 45.56
CA LEU A 702 -12.02 4.85 46.06
C LEU A 702 -11.92 4.47 47.52
N ALA A 703 -10.82 3.84 47.96
CA ALA A 703 -10.60 3.52 49.36
C ALA A 703 -10.67 4.77 50.24
N SER A 704 -10.06 5.88 49.78
CA SER A 704 -10.14 7.17 50.46
C SER A 704 -11.54 7.80 50.45
N LEU A 705 -12.39 7.53 49.46
CA LEU A 705 -13.77 8.05 49.41
C LEU A 705 -14.72 7.20 50.26
N TYR A 706 -14.65 5.86 50.15
CA TYR A 706 -15.47 4.96 50.94
C TYR A 706 -15.14 4.97 52.44
N SER A 707 -13.89 5.28 52.82
CA SER A 707 -13.55 5.48 54.24
C SER A 707 -14.28 6.67 54.89
N ARG A 708 -14.81 7.60 54.07
CA ARG A 708 -15.61 8.76 54.53
C ARG A 708 -17.11 8.49 54.53
N GLY A 709 -17.58 7.41 53.91
CA GLY A 709 -19.00 7.07 53.79
C GLY A 709 -19.50 6.25 54.98
N GLU A 710 -20.76 6.45 55.37
CA GLU A 710 -21.42 5.60 56.35
C GLU A 710 -21.74 4.23 55.72
N ASN A 711 -21.31 3.14 56.37
CA ASN A 711 -21.47 1.74 55.92
C ASN A 711 -20.66 1.28 54.69
N THR A 712 -19.60 2.01 54.31
CA THR A 712 -18.71 1.61 53.18
C THR A 712 -17.31 1.16 53.61
N HIS A 713 -17.09 0.89 54.91
CA HIS A 713 -15.77 0.52 55.44
C HIS A 713 -15.19 -0.79 54.86
N GLU A 714 -16.05 -1.78 54.57
CA GLU A 714 -15.62 -3.05 53.96
C GLU A 714 -15.13 -2.85 52.52
N LEU A 715 -15.83 -2.02 51.73
CA LEU A 715 -15.40 -1.62 50.39
C LEU A 715 -14.08 -0.83 50.45
N ALA A 716 -13.94 0.08 51.42
CA ALA A 716 -12.70 0.81 51.62
C ALA A 716 -11.52 -0.14 51.87
N ALA A 717 -11.68 -1.12 52.77
CA ALA A 717 -10.65 -2.12 53.06
C ALA A 717 -10.31 -2.97 51.83
N LYS A 718 -11.32 -3.43 51.08
CA LYS A 718 -11.12 -4.18 49.83
C LYS A 718 -10.28 -3.39 48.82
N HIS A 719 -10.63 -2.13 48.58
CA HIS A 719 -9.89 -1.29 47.62
C HIS A 719 -8.49 -0.92 48.13
N THR A 720 -8.27 -0.76 49.45
CA THR A 720 -6.93 -0.58 50.03
C THR A 720 -6.04 -1.79 49.75
N VAL A 721 -6.52 -3.00 50.04
CA VAL A 721 -5.77 -4.25 49.80
C VAL A 721 -5.43 -4.38 48.32
N LEU A 722 -6.41 -4.22 47.42
CA LEU A 722 -6.18 -4.28 45.98
C LEU A 722 -5.18 -3.21 45.51
N ALA A 723 -5.24 -1.98 46.03
CA ALA A 723 -4.27 -0.95 45.69
C ALA A 723 -2.86 -1.34 46.14
N GLU A 724 -2.70 -1.84 47.37
CA GLU A 724 -1.41 -2.27 47.92
C GLU A 724 -0.83 -3.46 47.15
N GLU A 725 -1.65 -4.46 46.83
CA GLU A 725 -1.30 -5.62 46.00
C GLU A 725 -0.83 -5.16 44.62
N LEU A 726 -1.64 -4.34 43.92
CA LEU A 726 -1.29 -3.83 42.59
C LEU A 726 -0.06 -2.93 42.60
N ILE A 727 0.15 -2.10 43.64
CA ILE A 727 1.37 -1.30 43.78
C ILE A 727 2.58 -2.21 43.97
N ALA A 728 2.48 -3.22 44.83
CA ALA A 728 3.55 -4.18 45.06
C ALA A 728 3.86 -5.00 43.79
N GLU A 729 2.82 -5.46 43.08
CA GLU A 729 2.94 -6.15 41.80
C GLU A 729 3.58 -5.26 40.73
N ASN A 730 3.14 -4.00 40.59
CA ASN A 730 3.73 -3.05 39.65
C ASN A 730 5.21 -2.78 39.97
N VAL A 731 5.59 -2.69 41.25
CA VAL A 731 7.00 -2.55 41.67
C VAL A 731 7.79 -3.83 41.37
N ALA A 732 7.21 -5.01 41.62
CA ALA A 732 7.85 -6.29 41.34
C ALA A 732 8.00 -6.54 39.83
N ALA A 733 7.00 -6.21 39.01
CA ALA A 733 7.04 -6.29 37.55
C ALA A 733 8.14 -5.38 36.96
N LYS A 734 8.28 -4.16 37.49
CA LYS A 734 9.38 -3.25 37.13
C LYS A 734 10.76 -3.82 37.45
N GLN A 735 10.87 -4.67 38.47
CA GLN A 735 12.13 -5.24 38.93
C GLN A 735 12.41 -6.66 38.38
N GLY A 736 11.39 -7.35 37.85
CA GLY A 736 11.39 -8.81 37.78
C GLY A 736 10.90 -9.46 36.49
N ASP A 737 10.69 -8.74 35.38
CA ASP A 737 10.25 -9.38 34.13
C ASP A 737 11.37 -9.52 33.07
N PRO A 738 12.01 -10.70 32.96
CA PRO A 738 13.02 -11.00 31.94
C PRO A 738 12.44 -11.32 30.55
N ALA A 739 11.13 -11.28 30.33
CA ALA A 739 10.54 -11.77 29.07
C ALA A 739 10.95 -10.97 27.82
N VAL A 740 11.31 -9.69 27.97
CA VAL A 740 11.76 -8.83 26.86
C VAL A 740 12.97 -8.03 27.33
N THR A 741 14.17 -8.51 27.00
CA THR A 741 15.44 -7.80 27.20
C THR A 741 16.00 -7.49 25.82
N PHE A 742 16.23 -6.21 25.51
CA PHE A 742 16.84 -5.83 24.25
C PHE A 742 18.35 -6.05 24.31
N ASN A 743 18.85 -6.95 23.45
CA ASN A 743 20.28 -7.18 23.30
C ASN A 743 20.76 -6.53 22.00
N PRO A 744 21.65 -5.53 22.06
CA PRO A 744 22.17 -4.92 20.84
C PRO A 744 23.04 -5.93 20.08
N SER A 745 22.52 -6.46 18.97
CA SER A 745 23.28 -7.29 18.03
C SER A 745 24.21 -6.39 17.20
N SER A 746 25.48 -6.80 17.08
CA SER A 746 26.53 -5.97 16.49
C SER A 746 26.28 -5.65 15.01
N ILE A 747 26.40 -4.36 14.69
CA ILE A 747 26.12 -3.67 13.43
C ILE A 747 26.87 -4.16 12.17
N GLN A 748 27.70 -5.21 12.26
CA GLN A 748 28.58 -5.63 11.16
C GLN A 748 27.85 -6.14 9.89
N GLN A 749 26.54 -6.42 9.97
CA GLN A 749 25.75 -6.97 8.85
C GLN A 749 25.02 -5.92 7.97
N ILE A 750 24.92 -4.65 8.36
CA ILE A 750 24.12 -3.64 7.62
C ILE A 750 24.59 -3.42 6.17
N SER A 751 25.90 -3.52 5.92
CA SER A 751 26.44 -3.38 4.55
C SER A 751 26.06 -4.56 3.64
N ALA A 752 25.71 -5.72 4.21
CA ALA A 752 25.30 -6.91 3.47
C ALA A 752 23.78 -6.97 3.26
N GLU A 753 22.99 -6.33 4.14
CA GLU A 753 21.53 -6.34 4.14
C GLU A 753 20.86 -5.13 3.46
N MET A 754 21.55 -3.98 3.38
CA MET A 754 21.16 -2.93 2.43
C MET A 754 21.14 -3.56 1.05
N PRO A 755 20.13 -3.30 0.18
CA PRO A 755 20.07 -3.87 -1.15
C PRO A 755 21.43 -3.77 -1.79
N SER A 756 22.13 -4.91 -1.87
CA SER A 756 23.33 -4.96 -2.67
C SER A 756 22.82 -4.65 -4.07
N TRP A 757 23.48 -3.72 -4.74
CA TRP A 757 23.46 -3.75 -6.19
C TRP A 757 24.13 -5.07 -6.55
N ASN A 758 23.32 -6.13 -6.54
CA ASN A 758 23.76 -7.48 -6.69
C ASN A 758 24.10 -7.57 -8.17
N HIS A 759 25.38 -7.37 -8.50
CA HIS A 759 25.91 -7.41 -9.87
C HIS A 759 25.54 -8.71 -10.63
N ASN A 760 24.99 -9.70 -9.93
CA ASN A 760 24.60 -11.01 -10.44
C ASN A 760 23.08 -11.24 -10.53
N GLU A 761 22.22 -10.41 -9.93
CA GLU A 761 20.75 -10.54 -10.10
C GLU A 761 20.29 -9.59 -11.20
N GLY A 762 20.48 -10.06 -12.44
CA GLY A 762 20.19 -9.31 -13.64
C GLY A 762 18.71 -8.94 -13.77
N ASN A 763 18.35 -7.72 -13.36
CA ASN A 763 17.17 -7.04 -13.93
C ASN A 763 17.15 -5.51 -13.84
N SER A 764 18.16 -4.83 -13.27
CA SER A 764 18.21 -3.37 -13.38
C SER A 764 18.69 -2.94 -14.77
N ASN A 765 17.89 -2.13 -15.48
CA ASN A 765 18.29 -1.49 -16.75
C ASN A 765 19.44 -0.46 -16.55
N LEU A 766 19.81 -0.17 -15.30
CA LEU A 766 20.89 0.73 -14.90
C LEU A 766 22.26 0.11 -15.13
N GLU A 767 22.41 -1.17 -14.79
CA GLU A 767 23.61 -1.94 -15.09
C GLU A 767 23.69 -2.38 -16.55
N LYS A 768 22.57 -2.72 -17.21
CA LYS A 768 22.63 -3.00 -18.67
C LYS A 768 23.05 -1.77 -19.50
N SER A 769 22.77 -0.57 -19.00
CA SER A 769 23.22 0.72 -19.57
C SER A 769 24.70 1.00 -19.31
N LEU A 770 25.28 0.37 -18.32
CA LEU A 770 26.71 0.36 -18.04
C LEU A 770 27.22 -0.95 -18.61
N GLY A 771 27.56 -1.02 -19.90
CA GLY A 771 28.25 -2.20 -20.42
C GLY A 771 29.35 -2.56 -19.42
N GLN A 772 29.21 -3.71 -18.73
CA GLN A 772 30.11 -4.06 -17.65
C GLN A 772 31.54 -3.97 -18.23
N PRO A 773 32.52 -3.36 -17.52
CA PRO A 773 33.84 -3.93 -17.62
C PRO A 773 33.67 -5.34 -17.08
N ILE A 774 33.68 -6.33 -17.97
CA ILE A 774 33.70 -7.74 -17.59
C ILE A 774 34.71 -7.86 -16.45
N SER A 775 34.28 -8.44 -15.33
CA SER A 775 35.18 -8.82 -14.24
C SER A 775 36.35 -9.59 -14.84
N ASP A 776 37.57 -9.08 -14.65
CA ASP A 776 38.80 -9.78 -15.01
C ASP A 776 38.97 -10.94 -14.01
N THR A 777 38.12 -11.96 -14.14
CA THR A 777 38.24 -13.25 -13.48
C THR A 777 38.81 -14.24 -14.48
N SER A 778 40.02 -13.95 -14.93
CA SER A 778 40.93 -14.99 -15.39
C SER A 778 42.28 -14.69 -14.76
N GLU A 779 42.59 -15.43 -13.70
CA GLU A 779 43.98 -15.71 -13.36
C GLU A 779 44.71 -16.11 -14.66
N HIS A 780 45.88 -15.49 -14.89
CA HIS A 780 46.81 -15.71 -16.00
C HIS A 780 46.57 -14.92 -17.30
N ARG A 781 47.11 -13.70 -17.35
CA ARG A 781 48.31 -13.32 -18.14
C ARG A 781 48.63 -11.83 -17.91
N GLU A 782 49.81 -11.54 -17.40
CA GLU A 782 50.35 -10.17 -17.39
C GLU A 782 50.63 -9.69 -18.82
N ALA A 783 50.33 -8.40 -19.07
CA ALA A 783 50.79 -7.49 -20.12
C ALA A 783 51.42 -8.06 -21.40
N ASP A 784 50.75 -7.89 -22.54
CA ASP A 784 51.22 -7.02 -23.64
C ASP A 784 50.19 -7.06 -24.80
N GLU A 785 49.66 -5.87 -25.15
CA GLU A 785 48.68 -5.57 -26.21
C GLU A 785 47.18 -5.96 -26.02
N PRO A 786 46.23 -5.01 -26.18
CA PRO A 786 44.79 -5.34 -26.16
C PRO A 786 44.39 -6.14 -27.40
N ALA A 787 43.64 -7.22 -27.22
CA ALA A 787 43.02 -7.97 -28.31
C ALA A 787 42.27 -7.03 -29.27
N GLU A 788 42.47 -7.21 -30.57
CA GLU A 788 41.85 -6.40 -31.63
C GLU A 788 40.90 -7.27 -32.45
N VAL A 789 39.62 -6.91 -32.47
CA VAL A 789 38.56 -7.66 -33.14
C VAL A 789 37.92 -6.79 -34.21
N VAL A 790 37.79 -7.33 -35.42
CA VAL A 790 37.08 -6.66 -36.51
C VAL A 790 35.61 -7.05 -36.45
N VAL A 791 34.71 -6.07 -36.45
CA VAL A 791 33.27 -6.32 -36.43
C VAL A 791 32.64 -5.85 -37.74
N VAL A 792 31.97 -6.76 -38.44
CA VAL A 792 31.06 -6.37 -39.53
C VAL A 792 29.67 -6.18 -38.94
N SER A 793 29.16 -4.95 -39.03
CA SER A 793 27.87 -4.57 -38.46
C SER A 793 26.98 -3.80 -39.43
N GLY A 794 25.73 -3.58 -39.03
CA GLY A 794 24.69 -2.95 -39.81
C GLY A 794 23.32 -3.43 -39.37
N LEU A 795 22.27 -2.77 -39.85
CA LEU A 795 20.90 -3.25 -39.69
C LEU A 795 20.73 -4.64 -40.32
N PRO A 796 19.75 -5.45 -39.90
CA PRO A 796 19.37 -6.64 -40.65
C PRO A 796 19.17 -6.30 -42.13
N ARG A 797 19.59 -7.18 -43.05
CA ARG A 797 19.44 -6.99 -44.52
C ARG A 797 20.18 -5.77 -45.12
N SER A 798 21.11 -5.15 -44.39
CA SER A 798 21.95 -4.04 -44.88
C SER A 798 23.15 -4.46 -45.74
N GLY A 799 23.41 -5.77 -45.88
CA GLY A 799 24.53 -6.30 -46.65
C GLY A 799 25.70 -6.84 -45.82
N THR A 800 25.54 -6.98 -44.50
CA THR A 800 26.55 -7.54 -43.59
C THR A 800 27.03 -8.94 -43.98
N SER A 801 26.14 -9.82 -44.46
CA SER A 801 26.55 -11.15 -44.95
C SER A 801 27.46 -11.06 -46.18
N MET A 802 27.18 -10.14 -47.10
CA MET A 802 28.01 -9.94 -48.29
C MET A 802 29.40 -9.47 -47.89
N MET A 803 29.51 -8.51 -46.98
CA MET A 803 30.79 -8.03 -46.48
C MET A 803 31.60 -9.13 -45.77
N MET A 804 30.95 -9.98 -44.97
CA MET A 804 31.62 -11.15 -44.38
C MET A 804 32.17 -12.10 -45.44
N GLN A 805 31.42 -12.34 -46.52
CA GLN A 805 31.86 -13.20 -47.64
C GLN A 805 33.00 -12.56 -48.44
N MET A 806 32.98 -11.23 -48.64
CA MET A 806 34.09 -10.49 -49.24
C MET A 806 35.35 -10.69 -48.39
N LEU A 807 35.29 -10.40 -47.09
CA LEU A 807 36.43 -10.55 -46.18
C LEU A 807 36.96 -11.99 -46.14
N ALA A 808 36.09 -13.00 -46.10
CA ALA A 808 36.48 -14.40 -46.17
C ALA A 808 37.23 -14.74 -47.47
N ALA A 809 36.73 -14.26 -48.62
CA ALA A 809 37.37 -14.48 -49.93
C ALA A 809 38.71 -13.75 -50.03
N GLY A 810 38.85 -12.58 -49.39
CA GLY A 810 40.11 -11.83 -49.29
C GLY A 810 41.14 -12.43 -48.35
N GLY A 811 40.83 -13.54 -47.65
CA GLY A 811 41.74 -14.20 -46.72
C GLY A 811 41.66 -13.71 -45.28
N ALA A 812 40.65 -12.92 -44.91
CA ALA A 812 40.46 -12.51 -43.52
C ALA A 812 40.07 -13.71 -42.64
N PRO A 813 40.64 -13.86 -41.44
CA PRO A 813 40.28 -14.92 -40.51
C PRO A 813 38.89 -14.66 -39.89
N ILE A 814 37.90 -15.45 -40.29
CA ILE A 814 36.51 -15.27 -39.85
C ILE A 814 36.21 -16.09 -38.58
N PHE A 815 35.53 -15.48 -37.61
CA PHE A 815 34.94 -16.18 -36.48
C PHE A 815 33.51 -16.65 -36.82
N THR A 816 33.32 -17.96 -36.92
CA THR A 816 32.04 -18.63 -37.23
C THR A 816 32.01 -20.00 -36.55
N ASP A 817 30.83 -20.47 -36.14
CA ASP A 817 30.63 -21.82 -35.58
C ASP A 817 30.22 -22.87 -36.62
N GLY A 818 29.87 -22.43 -37.84
CA GLY A 818 29.48 -23.30 -38.95
C GLY A 818 28.10 -23.94 -38.81
N ASN A 819 27.29 -23.52 -37.84
CA ASN A 819 26.01 -24.17 -37.53
C ASN A 819 24.89 -23.86 -38.52
N ARG A 820 24.99 -22.76 -39.27
CA ARG A 820 23.97 -22.31 -40.23
C ARG A 820 24.34 -22.67 -41.67
N GLU A 821 23.60 -23.64 -42.23
CA GLU A 821 23.73 -24.03 -43.64
C GLU A 821 23.18 -22.97 -44.60
N ALA A 822 23.58 -23.07 -45.87
CA ALA A 822 23.10 -22.19 -46.94
C ALA A 822 21.61 -22.39 -47.23
N ASP A 823 20.90 -21.30 -47.49
CA ASP A 823 19.48 -21.31 -47.83
C ASP A 823 19.19 -20.45 -49.07
N GLU A 824 17.92 -20.36 -49.48
CA GLU A 824 17.52 -19.56 -50.63
C GLU A 824 17.77 -18.04 -50.46
N ASN A 825 17.91 -17.56 -49.22
CA ASN A 825 18.16 -16.15 -48.89
C ASN A 825 19.66 -15.82 -48.83
N ASN A 826 20.52 -16.82 -48.64
CA ASN A 826 21.96 -16.71 -48.62
C ASN A 826 22.63 -18.02 -49.11
N ARG A 827 22.80 -18.12 -50.44
CA ARG A 827 23.26 -19.33 -51.14
C ARG A 827 24.70 -19.74 -50.84
N ARG A 828 25.51 -18.85 -50.27
CA ARG A 828 26.92 -19.10 -49.89
C ARG A 828 27.09 -19.45 -48.40
N GLY A 829 25.98 -19.67 -47.68
CA GLY A 829 26.02 -20.00 -46.25
C GLY A 829 26.23 -18.77 -45.36
N TYR A 830 26.03 -18.96 -44.05
CA TYR A 830 26.16 -17.90 -43.06
C TYR A 830 27.50 -18.02 -42.35
N LEU A 831 28.20 -16.89 -42.24
CA LEU A 831 29.44 -16.75 -41.46
C LEU A 831 29.14 -16.08 -40.10
N GLU A 832 28.02 -16.45 -39.50
CA GLU A 832 27.56 -15.94 -38.21
C GLU A 832 27.78 -17.01 -37.16
N ALA A 833 28.24 -16.63 -35.96
CA ALA A 833 28.27 -17.52 -34.81
C ALA A 833 27.00 -17.35 -33.96
N ASP A 834 26.37 -18.44 -33.53
CA ASP A 834 25.20 -18.42 -32.65
C ASP A 834 25.51 -17.78 -31.29
N LEU A 835 26.78 -17.81 -30.85
CA LEU A 835 27.28 -17.09 -29.66
C LEU A 835 27.00 -15.59 -29.70
N VAL A 836 26.87 -14.98 -30.89
CA VAL A 836 26.50 -13.56 -31.01
C VAL A 836 25.14 -13.26 -30.38
N LYS A 837 24.20 -14.23 -30.41
CA LYS A 837 22.87 -14.08 -29.79
C LYS A 837 22.94 -14.02 -28.26
N THR A 838 24.02 -14.51 -27.66
CA THR A 838 24.22 -14.51 -26.21
C THR A 838 24.97 -13.28 -25.72
N LEU A 839 25.41 -12.35 -26.59
CA LEU A 839 26.15 -11.14 -26.20
C LEU A 839 25.53 -10.37 -25.03
N ALA A 840 24.20 -10.27 -24.98
CA ALA A 840 23.49 -9.58 -23.89
C ALA A 840 23.53 -10.32 -22.55
N LYS A 841 23.86 -11.62 -22.55
CA LYS A 841 23.94 -12.49 -21.36
C LYS A 841 25.39 -12.88 -21.02
N ASN A 842 26.24 -13.04 -22.02
CA ASN A 842 27.64 -13.44 -21.90
C ASN A 842 28.45 -12.95 -23.13
N ASN A 843 29.46 -12.12 -22.89
CA ASN A 843 30.34 -11.54 -23.90
C ASN A 843 31.84 -11.86 -23.66
N THR A 844 32.18 -12.78 -22.74
CA THR A 844 33.58 -13.12 -22.42
C THR A 844 34.32 -13.76 -23.58
N TRP A 845 33.61 -14.54 -24.40
CA TRP A 845 34.13 -15.22 -25.60
C TRP A 845 34.60 -14.25 -26.71
N VAL A 846 34.24 -12.96 -26.63
CA VAL A 846 34.65 -11.98 -27.64
C VAL A 846 36.18 -11.82 -27.66
N ARG A 847 36.87 -12.03 -26.52
CA ARG A 847 38.34 -12.08 -26.48
C ARG A 847 38.92 -13.24 -27.29
N ASP A 848 38.21 -14.36 -27.41
CA ASP A 848 38.65 -15.51 -28.22
C ASP A 848 38.57 -15.24 -29.75
N CYS A 849 37.98 -14.09 -30.12
CA CYS A 849 37.93 -13.57 -31.48
C CYS A 849 39.14 -12.70 -31.84
N ASP A 850 40.16 -12.62 -30.98
CA ASP A 850 41.35 -11.81 -31.24
C ASP A 850 41.96 -12.09 -32.63
N GLY A 851 42.23 -11.01 -33.37
CA GLY A 851 42.71 -11.03 -34.75
C GLY A 851 41.70 -11.55 -35.78
N LYS A 852 40.44 -11.80 -35.41
CA LYS A 852 39.39 -12.33 -36.30
C LYS A 852 38.29 -11.31 -36.62
N VAL A 853 37.54 -11.62 -37.67
CA VAL A 853 36.33 -10.88 -38.07
C VAL A 853 35.08 -11.58 -37.54
N VAL A 854 34.24 -10.87 -36.81
CA VAL A 854 32.94 -11.36 -36.31
C VAL A 854 31.79 -10.52 -36.84
N LYS A 855 30.67 -11.17 -37.15
CA LYS A 855 29.45 -10.47 -37.56
C LYS A 855 28.54 -10.19 -36.37
N VAL A 856 28.25 -8.93 -36.10
CA VAL A 856 27.35 -8.49 -35.02
C VAL A 856 26.34 -7.50 -35.57
N VAL A 857 25.04 -7.77 -35.44
CA VAL A 857 23.98 -6.86 -35.91
C VAL A 857 23.92 -5.60 -35.05
N ALA A 858 23.50 -4.47 -35.65
CA ALA A 858 23.53 -3.16 -35.00
C ALA A 858 22.90 -3.11 -33.59
N PRO A 859 21.75 -3.74 -33.30
CA PRO A 859 21.15 -3.72 -31.96
C PRO A 859 21.99 -4.39 -30.86
N LEU A 860 22.94 -5.27 -31.23
CA LEU A 860 23.78 -6.00 -30.29
C LEU A 860 25.14 -5.34 -30.05
N LEU A 861 25.49 -4.28 -30.79
CA LEU A 861 26.77 -3.58 -30.63
C LEU A 861 26.94 -2.97 -29.23
N GLN A 862 25.84 -2.62 -28.56
CA GLN A 862 25.86 -2.08 -27.19
C GLN A 862 26.39 -3.06 -26.14
N PHE A 863 26.50 -4.36 -26.47
CA PHE A 863 26.96 -5.40 -25.56
C PHE A 863 28.42 -5.81 -25.79
N LEU A 864 29.14 -5.15 -26.71
CA LEU A 864 30.55 -5.41 -26.94
C LEU A 864 31.40 -4.99 -25.72
N PRO A 865 32.38 -5.80 -25.29
CA PRO A 865 33.17 -5.53 -24.10
C PRO A 865 34.19 -4.40 -24.30
N GLN A 866 34.29 -3.49 -23.35
CA GLN A 866 35.24 -2.36 -23.42
C GLN A 866 36.71 -2.78 -23.28
N SER A 867 36.99 -4.02 -22.85
CA SER A 867 38.34 -4.57 -22.69
C SER A 867 38.98 -5.02 -24.02
N VAL A 868 38.27 -4.89 -25.14
CA VAL A 868 38.70 -5.29 -26.49
C VAL A 868 38.69 -4.07 -27.41
N ARG A 869 39.69 -3.92 -28.27
CA ARG A 869 39.70 -2.87 -29.31
C ARG A 869 38.92 -3.35 -30.51
N PHE A 870 38.05 -2.50 -31.06
CA PHE A 870 37.25 -2.81 -32.23
C PHE A 870 37.56 -1.90 -33.40
N LYS A 871 37.62 -2.49 -34.60
CA LYS A 871 37.42 -1.79 -35.87
C LYS A 871 36.11 -2.27 -36.47
N VAL A 872 35.19 -1.35 -36.75
CA VAL A 872 33.84 -1.70 -37.23
C VAL A 872 33.66 -1.33 -38.69
N VAL A 873 33.40 -2.32 -39.54
CA VAL A 873 32.91 -2.10 -40.90
C VAL A 873 31.38 -2.08 -40.83
N PHE A 874 30.79 -0.89 -40.89
CA PHE A 874 29.36 -0.68 -40.73
C PHE A 874 28.67 -0.57 -42.08
N MET A 875 27.95 -1.62 -42.47
CA MET A 875 27.14 -1.66 -43.69
C MET A 875 25.91 -0.78 -43.58
N THR A 876 25.75 0.13 -44.54
CA THR A 876 24.60 1.03 -44.61
C THR A 876 23.77 0.77 -45.86
N ARG A 877 22.45 0.81 -45.70
CA ARG A 877 21.46 0.74 -46.77
C ARG A 877 20.28 1.66 -46.40
N PRO A 878 19.60 2.32 -47.34
CA PRO A 878 18.42 3.12 -47.02
C PRO A 878 17.38 2.30 -46.23
N VAL A 879 16.91 2.80 -45.08
CA VAL A 879 16.06 2.03 -44.15
C VAL A 879 14.77 1.58 -44.83
N ALA A 880 14.17 2.42 -45.68
CA ALA A 880 13.00 2.04 -46.49
C ALA A 880 13.25 0.81 -47.40
N GLN A 881 14.48 0.59 -47.88
CA GLN A 881 14.83 -0.62 -48.63
C GLN A 881 15.05 -1.82 -47.70
N VAL A 882 15.56 -1.60 -46.49
CA VAL A 882 15.72 -2.62 -45.45
C VAL A 882 14.35 -3.16 -45.03
N VAL A 883 13.41 -2.27 -44.69
CA VAL A 883 12.02 -2.63 -44.33
C VAL A 883 11.38 -3.44 -45.45
N LYS A 884 11.39 -2.96 -46.70
CA LYS A 884 10.87 -3.72 -47.85
C LYS A 884 11.49 -5.11 -47.99
N SER A 885 12.80 -5.24 -47.76
CA SER A 885 13.46 -6.54 -47.80
C SER A 885 13.08 -7.44 -46.62
N GLN A 886 12.79 -6.88 -45.45
CA GLN A 886 12.45 -7.60 -44.24
C GLN A 886 10.99 -8.06 -44.25
N SER A 887 10.05 -7.19 -44.65
CA SER A 887 8.63 -7.54 -44.81
C SER A 887 8.44 -8.66 -45.83
N ARG A 888 9.15 -8.62 -46.98
CA ARG A 888 9.13 -9.72 -47.98
C ARG A 888 9.68 -11.05 -47.46
N MET A 889 10.57 -11.03 -46.48
CA MET A 889 11.08 -12.23 -45.83
C MET A 889 10.04 -12.79 -44.85
N LEU A 890 9.43 -11.91 -44.03
CA LEU A 890 8.39 -12.28 -43.06
C LEU A 890 7.12 -12.82 -43.74
N CYS A 891 6.68 -12.22 -44.85
CA CYS A 891 5.56 -12.75 -45.64
C CYS A 891 5.85 -14.16 -46.19
N ARG A 892 7.10 -14.45 -46.57
CA ARG A 892 7.52 -15.79 -47.04
C ARG A 892 7.59 -16.82 -45.91
N LEU A 893 7.78 -16.39 -44.67
CA LEU A 893 7.83 -17.23 -43.46
C LEU A 893 6.45 -17.38 -42.78
N GLY A 894 5.38 -16.82 -43.35
CA GLY A 894 4.01 -16.94 -42.84
C GLY A 894 3.66 -16.00 -41.67
N ASN A 895 4.49 -15.01 -41.36
CA ASN A 895 4.42 -14.21 -40.11
C ASN A 895 4.16 -12.70 -40.32
N GLY A 896 3.33 -12.27 -41.27
CA GLY A 896 2.89 -10.85 -41.28
C GLY A 896 2.13 -10.38 -42.52
N ASP A 897 0.98 -9.74 -42.29
CA ASP A 897 0.19 -9.02 -43.30
C ASP A 897 -0.43 -7.76 -42.66
N SER A 898 0.33 -6.66 -42.57
CA SER A 898 -0.20 -5.31 -42.28
C SER A 898 0.79 -4.23 -42.78
N ARG A 899 0.28 -3.18 -43.45
CA ARG A 899 1.10 -2.02 -43.90
C ARG A 899 1.36 -1.00 -42.79
N GLU A 900 0.63 -1.07 -41.69
CA GLU A 900 0.75 -0.17 -40.53
C GLU A 900 2.01 -0.51 -39.72
N ASP A 901 2.42 -1.80 -39.74
CA ASP A 901 3.68 -2.29 -39.16
C ASP A 901 4.94 -1.79 -39.89
N ASP A 902 4.90 -1.57 -41.20
CA ASP A 902 6.08 -1.15 -41.99
C ASP A 902 6.57 0.25 -41.57
N ARG A 903 5.64 1.17 -41.28
CA ARG A 903 5.99 2.53 -40.82
C ARG A 903 6.61 2.51 -39.42
N GLN A 904 6.03 1.73 -38.52
CA GLN A 904 6.56 1.57 -37.16
C GLN A 904 7.94 0.87 -37.17
N MET A 905 8.11 -0.13 -38.05
CA MET A 905 9.39 -0.81 -38.27
C MET A 905 10.43 0.14 -38.85
N GLU A 906 10.06 1.02 -39.80
CA GLU A 906 10.97 2.02 -40.34
C GLU A 906 11.47 2.99 -39.25
N ILE A 907 10.57 3.48 -38.39
CA ILE A 907 10.92 4.34 -37.25
C ILE A 907 11.87 3.61 -36.30
N SER A 908 11.55 2.35 -35.93
CA SER A 908 12.38 1.52 -35.05
C SER A 908 13.78 1.29 -35.62
N LEU A 909 13.89 0.87 -36.88
CA LEU A 909 15.19 0.56 -37.52
C LEU A 909 16.05 1.83 -37.73
N ARG A 910 15.42 2.99 -38.01
CA ARG A 910 16.14 4.27 -38.03
C ARG A 910 16.74 4.59 -36.67
N HIS A 911 15.96 4.41 -35.61
CA HIS A 911 16.40 4.60 -34.24
C HIS A 911 17.54 3.65 -33.86
N GLU A 912 17.42 2.35 -34.15
CA GLU A 912 18.47 1.35 -33.89
C GLU A 912 19.79 1.69 -34.58
N LYS A 913 19.74 2.10 -35.86
CA LYS A 913 20.94 2.51 -36.60
C LYS A 913 21.61 3.73 -35.96
N GLN A 914 20.82 4.74 -35.61
CA GLN A 914 21.34 5.96 -35.00
C GLN A 914 21.98 5.68 -33.65
N THR A 915 21.30 4.93 -32.78
CA THR A 915 21.80 4.52 -31.47
C THR A 915 23.10 3.74 -31.59
N ALA A 916 23.17 2.78 -32.52
CA ALA A 916 24.39 2.00 -32.77
C ALA A 916 25.59 2.87 -33.19
N LEU A 917 25.41 3.77 -34.16
CA LEU A 917 26.50 4.65 -34.62
C LEU A 917 26.94 5.64 -33.55
N ALA A 918 25.99 6.20 -32.79
CA ALA A 918 26.28 7.11 -31.70
C ALA A 918 27.05 6.41 -30.56
N LEU A 919 26.70 5.17 -30.22
CA LEU A 919 27.44 4.36 -29.23
C LEU A 919 28.88 4.12 -29.67
N LEU A 920 29.08 3.67 -30.91
CA LEU A 920 30.43 3.44 -31.45
C LEU A 920 31.26 4.72 -31.44
N SER A 921 30.67 5.87 -31.80
CA SER A 921 31.36 7.16 -31.74
C SER A 921 31.65 7.62 -30.32
N TYR A 922 30.73 7.42 -29.38
CA TYR A 922 30.91 7.77 -27.96
C TYR A 922 32.09 7.00 -27.35
N HIS A 923 32.22 5.72 -27.71
CA HIS A 923 33.33 4.85 -27.28
C HIS A 923 34.60 5.01 -28.13
N GLN A 924 34.64 5.99 -29.05
CA GLN A 924 35.79 6.25 -29.93
C GLN A 924 36.23 5.03 -30.74
N VAL A 925 35.29 4.15 -31.08
CA VAL A 925 35.54 2.98 -31.92
C VAL A 925 35.82 3.47 -33.34
N GLN A 926 36.80 2.86 -34.01
CA GLN A 926 37.08 3.17 -35.41
C GLN A 926 35.97 2.57 -36.28
N ILE A 927 35.38 3.36 -37.17
CA ILE A 927 34.26 2.93 -38.01
C ILE A 927 34.53 3.29 -39.48
N LEU A 928 34.41 2.31 -40.36
CA LEU A 928 34.27 2.53 -41.80
C LEU A 928 32.82 2.27 -42.19
N GLN A 929 32.11 3.31 -42.63
CA GLN A 929 30.76 3.14 -43.19
C GLN A 929 30.85 2.76 -44.66
N VAL A 930 30.25 1.62 -45.01
CA VAL A 930 30.21 1.10 -46.39
C VAL A 930 28.78 1.08 -46.87
N GLU A 931 28.47 1.87 -47.89
CA GLU A 931 27.15 1.81 -48.54
C GLU A 931 27.04 0.54 -49.37
N TYR A 932 25.98 -0.23 -49.12
CA TYR A 932 25.69 -1.47 -49.84
C TYR A 932 25.68 -1.28 -51.36
N ALA A 933 25.13 -0.16 -51.86
CA ALA A 933 25.10 0.15 -53.28
C ALA A 933 26.51 0.33 -53.87
N ASN A 934 27.43 0.96 -53.13
CA ASN A 934 28.81 1.16 -53.56
C ASN A 934 29.61 -0.14 -53.53
N ALA A 935 29.39 -0.98 -52.52
CA ALA A 935 29.98 -2.31 -52.44
C ALA A 935 29.60 -3.20 -53.63
N VAL A 936 28.38 -3.03 -54.17
CA VAL A 936 27.92 -3.76 -55.36
C VAL A 936 28.41 -3.13 -56.67
N ALA A 937 28.35 -1.80 -56.79
CA ALA A 937 28.68 -1.09 -58.02
C ALA A 937 30.19 -0.95 -58.26
N GLN A 938 30.98 -0.85 -57.18
CA GLN A 938 32.42 -0.61 -57.19
C GLN A 938 33.11 -1.57 -56.18
N PRO A 939 33.03 -2.89 -56.38
CA PRO A 939 33.48 -3.87 -55.40
C PRO A 939 35.00 -3.82 -55.15
N VAL A 940 35.82 -3.61 -56.18
CA VAL A 940 37.28 -3.46 -56.04
C VAL A 940 37.65 -2.22 -55.20
N LYS A 941 37.03 -1.07 -55.49
CA LYS A 941 37.27 0.17 -54.72
C LYS A 941 36.83 0.01 -53.26
N THR A 942 35.72 -0.69 -53.04
CA THR A 942 35.22 -0.97 -51.69
C THR A 942 36.15 -1.93 -50.95
N ALA A 943 36.65 -2.98 -51.62
CA ALA A 943 37.62 -3.91 -51.05
C ALA A 943 38.91 -3.19 -50.63
N GLY A 944 39.47 -2.32 -51.47
CA GLY A 944 40.65 -1.53 -51.13
C GLY A 944 40.43 -0.58 -49.95
N ALA A 945 39.29 0.10 -49.88
CA ALA A 945 38.95 0.95 -48.73
C ALA A 945 38.80 0.15 -47.42
N VAL A 946 38.25 -1.07 -47.50
CA VAL A 946 38.13 -1.97 -46.36
C VAL A 946 39.50 -2.51 -45.94
N ALA A 947 40.35 -2.93 -46.88
CA ALA A 947 41.70 -3.43 -46.59
C ALA A 947 42.58 -2.34 -45.96
N GLU A 948 42.53 -1.11 -46.49
CA GLU A 948 43.24 0.05 -45.94
C GLU A 948 42.79 0.37 -44.51
N PHE A 949 41.47 0.39 -44.25
CA PHE A 949 40.92 0.65 -42.92
C PHE A 949 41.27 -0.44 -41.90
N LEU A 950 41.20 -1.71 -42.31
CA LEU A 950 41.50 -2.84 -41.43
C LEU A 950 42.99 -3.03 -41.20
N GLU A 951 43.85 -2.47 -42.06
CA GLU A 951 45.31 -2.67 -42.05
C GLU A 951 45.68 -4.16 -42.19
N LEU A 952 44.86 -4.93 -42.90
CA LEU A 952 45.05 -6.36 -43.15
C LEU A 952 45.50 -6.61 -44.60
N PRO A 953 46.40 -7.57 -44.84
CA PRO A 953 46.81 -7.95 -46.19
C PRO A 953 45.71 -8.80 -46.85
N LEU A 954 44.68 -8.15 -47.39
CA LEU A 954 43.54 -8.80 -48.04
C LEU A 954 43.71 -8.84 -49.57
N ASP A 955 43.27 -9.93 -50.19
CA ASP A 955 43.18 -10.03 -51.65
C ASP A 955 41.95 -9.26 -52.16
N GLU A 956 42.15 -7.99 -52.51
CA GLU A 956 41.08 -7.09 -52.97
C GLU A 956 40.35 -7.59 -54.21
N ILE A 957 41.03 -8.36 -55.08
CA ILE A 957 40.43 -8.92 -56.29
C ILE A 957 39.49 -10.07 -55.90
N ALA A 958 39.95 -10.99 -55.06
CA ALA A 958 39.13 -12.09 -54.55
C ALA A 958 37.93 -11.58 -53.73
N MET A 959 38.11 -10.53 -52.92
CA MET A 959 37.02 -9.85 -52.22
C MET A 959 35.98 -9.32 -53.21
N ALA A 960 36.42 -8.70 -54.31
CA ALA A 960 35.52 -8.13 -55.31
C ALA A 960 34.75 -9.20 -56.11
N GLU A 961 35.40 -10.32 -56.43
CA GLU A 961 34.76 -11.46 -57.11
C GLU A 961 33.71 -12.18 -56.23
N ALA A 962 33.76 -11.99 -54.91
CA ALA A 962 32.75 -12.52 -54.01
C ALA A 962 31.39 -11.78 -54.10
N VAL A 963 31.35 -10.61 -54.74
CA VAL A 963 30.13 -9.82 -54.95
C VAL A 963 29.42 -10.32 -56.21
N GLU A 964 28.26 -10.96 -56.06
CA GLU A 964 27.42 -11.36 -57.19
C GLU A 964 26.29 -10.34 -57.42
N PRO A 965 26.35 -9.51 -58.49
CA PRO A 965 25.31 -8.52 -58.76
C PRO A 965 23.94 -9.16 -59.05
N GLN A 966 23.92 -10.43 -59.46
CA GLN A 966 22.69 -11.19 -59.79
C GLN A 966 21.91 -11.67 -58.55
N LEU A 967 22.53 -11.70 -57.38
CA LEU A 967 21.84 -11.91 -56.09
C LEU A 967 21.08 -10.65 -55.64
N HIS A 968 21.36 -9.48 -56.24
CA HIS A 968 20.57 -8.27 -56.11
C HIS A 968 19.35 -8.32 -57.05
N ARG A 969 18.42 -9.23 -56.77
CA ARG A 969 17.10 -9.21 -57.39
C ARG A 969 16.29 -8.12 -56.71
N GLU A 970 16.37 -6.90 -57.23
CA GLU A 970 15.31 -5.86 -57.23
C GLU A 970 15.91 -4.46 -57.45
N ARG A 971 15.62 -3.86 -58.61
CA ARG A 971 15.56 -2.40 -58.78
C ARG A 971 14.23 -1.90 -58.24
#